data_AF-A0ABF7PZ60-F1
#
_entry.id   AF-A0ABF7PZ60-F1
#
_cell.length_a   1.000
_cell.length_b   1.000
_cell.length_c   1.000
_cell.angle_alpha   90.00
_cell.angle_beta   90.00
_cell.angle_gamma   90.00
#
_symmetry.space_group_name_H-M   'P 1'
#
loop_
_entity.id
_entity.type
_entity.pdbx_description
1 polymer ?
#
loop_
_entity_poly.entity_id
_entity_poly.type
_entity_poly.pdbx_seq_one_letter_code
_entity_poly.pdbx_strand_id
1 'polypeptide(L)'
;MLDRRQLLSGAGALAFAELVPSVVSAADPEAGRRIVINAIAGYANLAKHFVFNSDPGNQDANGYPIKTPATNMGANPSMPEGYFGDFVWKFRGRGSMQFSPGALIRSGGQNIVGVSGNTGETNYNTTILDKTNPRVVLTFGANILNMSPSPVDNGAGGRRVRLTFKPGFANSASPVIKVQALAGRGQASAAGIWKSVRVDPNTVDLVANALTGEPAAWNPNDPYRGPGGEAIWQATNIAVYILAQGTFSGFSNLVFCKAENETLVDSGALVDPLLIEQMRHLRPSWLRFMDLTGVQASYESEFARRVPAASLFYPGPGGRFVPDYWVGSIKRGPEDAYTCVSRSGPSAGPYRDNEVVQGVLDLPNKGINPTLNVDGRGAKYIYGFGAQCRILRLSGTIPAPGSKFEFRFSAPWLNGGKPYDASYVVGSRRRYQDSSFAGIKANLMDLFAADPILTGKVAVWNSGDLSFFPITPHMGALSIDYLSGPAGTFCRIGRLDPYAFAAGQNRIRMRFAGNVSNAEILSLTFNRADLPGGSYTLSYETRIGTDKSLQVLCASLNQAINNDTVLKQAGISAFPFGLPPNTLDIQQADTWAGEGLSLSLRSTGAVSATFGEGGATGTFIYSYLLDGWIWRPGGMLQSIPFEYMVELCNATGAGCWVNWPINTNAQFITDVTNYFRDNLKPNVNFGTEVGNEMWNFGQSPWGRAMAKGFCLGFASGSNNPNYSITALRTKQYGDLTIAAWTAKRPRAQLYLFNQSATWDLGNTNMFQFKGGSLDAAANRIYAAHGGLGGGPAPSYNAAPNRPIDICDAIGVAPYWGSPWIAGDVNYIKGAAFENAPLLQAAKDHAAGNVDAAYTALSAQIYGAVKRSSPGAGGITFEHYKTKVYPQLEQIAASFDAGRSRKMAVIHYEGGPQFGVGNINNGTNDPVTDVPGLTARIKSLGWNVSAYTVSGRDDATEMASQIVDMIYRYKFSPQYKALYKQGFADVVAAHPGREAAGAQYGYERSQWGLFPRGYGAEHYSSYDAIHEFNRGG
;
A
#
# COMPACT_ATOMS: atom_id res chain seq x y z
N MET A 1 27.73 -25.32 -23.95
CA MET A 1 27.65 -25.60 -25.40
C MET A 1 26.72 -26.77 -25.60
N LEU A 2 25.55 -26.57 -26.22
CA LEU A 2 24.57 -27.63 -26.50
C LEU A 2 24.70 -28.10 -27.95
N ASP A 3 24.43 -29.39 -28.18
CA ASP A 3 24.58 -30.11 -29.46
C ASP A 3 23.62 -29.59 -30.55
N ARG A 4 24.16 -29.46 -31.77
CA ARG A 4 23.54 -29.03 -33.03
C ARG A 4 22.24 -29.78 -33.40
N ARG A 5 21.99 -30.99 -32.87
CA ARG A 5 20.75 -31.76 -33.10
C ARG A 5 19.57 -31.35 -32.23
N GLN A 6 19.80 -30.71 -31.07
CA GLN A 6 18.71 -30.17 -30.25
C GLN A 6 18.15 -28.84 -30.79
N LEU A 7 18.85 -28.22 -31.74
CA LEU A 7 18.43 -26.98 -32.41
C LEU A 7 17.44 -27.20 -33.57
N LEU A 8 17.20 -28.45 -33.99
CA LEU A 8 16.50 -28.78 -35.24
C LEU A 8 15.06 -29.30 -35.06
N SER A 9 14.48 -29.25 -33.86
CA SER A 9 13.02 -29.40 -33.73
C SER A 9 12.36 -28.05 -34.03
N GLY A 10 11.53 -27.99 -35.07
CA GLY A 10 10.96 -26.74 -35.63
C GLY A 10 10.16 -25.85 -34.67
N ALA A 11 9.85 -26.32 -33.45
CA ALA A 11 9.21 -25.53 -32.40
C ALA A 11 10.21 -24.79 -31.48
N GLY A 12 11.46 -25.26 -31.37
CA GLY A 12 12.49 -24.64 -30.52
C GLY A 12 13.21 -23.46 -31.18
N ALA A 13 13.36 -23.49 -32.50
CA ALA A 13 14.09 -22.45 -33.24
C ALA A 13 13.25 -21.17 -33.46
N LEU A 14 11.94 -21.28 -33.62
CA LEU A 14 11.04 -20.11 -33.70
C LEU A 14 10.88 -19.43 -32.33
N ALA A 15 10.76 -20.21 -31.25
CA ALA A 15 10.75 -19.66 -29.90
C ALA A 15 12.06 -18.93 -29.57
N PHE A 16 13.23 -19.46 -29.93
CA PHE A 16 14.51 -18.78 -29.60
C PHE A 16 14.86 -17.60 -30.52
N ALA A 17 14.33 -17.55 -31.75
CA ALA A 17 14.55 -16.44 -32.68
C ALA A 17 13.53 -15.30 -32.54
N GLU A 18 12.32 -15.57 -32.04
CA GLU A 18 11.30 -14.55 -31.74
C GLU A 18 11.33 -14.07 -30.28
N LEU A 19 11.95 -14.81 -29.35
CA LEU A 19 12.00 -14.45 -27.91
C LEU A 19 13.29 -13.77 -27.45
N VAL A 20 14.26 -13.56 -28.34
CA VAL A 20 15.47 -12.78 -28.03
C VAL A 20 15.43 -11.49 -28.86
N PRO A 21 15.37 -10.30 -28.22
CA PRO A 21 15.45 -9.05 -28.96
C PRO A 21 16.73 -9.05 -29.81
N SER A 22 16.58 -8.72 -31.10
CA SER A 22 17.73 -8.68 -32.02
C SER A 22 18.82 -7.79 -31.44
N VAL A 23 20.07 -8.27 -31.47
CA VAL A 23 21.27 -7.58 -30.94
C VAL A 23 21.45 -6.15 -31.50
N VAL A 24 20.78 -5.83 -32.60
CA VAL A 24 20.78 -4.52 -33.26
C VAL A 24 20.01 -3.45 -32.47
N SER A 25 19.03 -3.80 -31.62
CA SER A 25 18.26 -2.80 -30.83
C SER A 25 19.00 -2.29 -29.59
N ALA A 26 20.02 -3.02 -29.11
CA ALA A 26 20.81 -2.66 -27.92
C ALA A 26 21.84 -1.54 -28.19
N ALA A 27 22.07 -1.17 -29.45
CA ALA A 27 23.18 -0.31 -29.87
C ALA A 27 22.80 1.14 -30.23
N ASP A 28 21.53 1.54 -30.12
CA ASP A 28 21.10 2.91 -30.48
C ASP A 28 21.38 3.93 -29.34
N PRO A 29 22.35 4.85 -29.49
CA PRO A 29 22.69 5.85 -28.49
C PRO A 29 21.78 7.09 -28.53
N GLU A 30 20.94 7.26 -29.56
CA GLU A 30 20.24 8.53 -29.84
C GLU A 30 18.84 8.66 -29.22
N ALA A 31 18.22 7.55 -28.81
CA ALA A 31 16.95 7.57 -28.09
C ALA A 31 17.14 8.03 -26.62
N GLY A 32 16.76 9.28 -26.32
CA GLY A 32 16.77 9.84 -24.97
C GLY A 32 15.84 9.06 -24.02
N ARG A 33 16.33 8.73 -22.83
CA ARG A 33 15.52 8.08 -21.78
C ARG A 33 14.53 9.08 -21.21
N ARG A 34 13.21 8.85 -21.34
CA ARG A 34 12.18 9.83 -20.93
C ARG A 34 11.14 9.32 -19.91
N ILE A 35 11.20 8.06 -19.47
CA ILE A 35 10.19 7.46 -18.57
C ILE A 35 10.70 7.24 -17.15
N VAL A 36 9.88 7.64 -16.18
CA VAL A 36 10.00 7.25 -14.77
C VAL A 36 9.17 5.98 -14.54
N ILE A 37 9.78 4.90 -14.04
CA ILE A 37 9.09 3.64 -13.73
C ILE A 37 9.13 3.38 -12.23
N ASN A 38 8.00 2.98 -11.65
CA ASN A 38 7.98 2.42 -10.30
C ASN A 38 8.72 1.09 -10.29
N ALA A 39 9.80 1.02 -9.52
CA ALA A 39 10.59 -0.18 -9.35
C ALA A 39 9.76 -1.25 -8.64
N ILE A 40 9.83 -2.46 -9.17
CA ILE A 40 9.31 -3.65 -8.50
C ILE A 40 10.44 -4.50 -7.93
N ALA A 41 10.10 -5.31 -6.94
CA ALA A 41 11.03 -6.27 -6.37
C ALA A 41 11.05 -7.57 -7.20
N GLY A 42 12.23 -7.91 -7.72
CA GLY A 42 12.60 -9.24 -8.21
C GLY A 42 13.92 -9.66 -7.57
N TYR A 43 13.90 -10.73 -6.78
CA TYR A 43 15.07 -11.16 -6.00
C TYR A 43 15.76 -12.35 -6.65
N ALA A 44 17.09 -12.28 -6.80
CA ALA A 44 17.89 -13.43 -7.24
C ALA A 44 17.75 -14.60 -6.25
N ASN A 45 17.76 -14.27 -4.95
CA ASN A 45 17.43 -15.18 -3.86
C ASN A 45 15.98 -14.95 -3.41
N LEU A 46 15.07 -15.84 -3.80
CA LEU A 46 13.65 -15.80 -3.46
C LEU A 46 13.42 -15.80 -1.94
N ALA A 47 14.33 -16.40 -1.15
CA ALA A 47 14.22 -16.41 0.30
C ALA A 47 14.14 -15.00 0.92
N LYS A 48 14.63 -13.98 0.20
CA LYS A 48 14.53 -12.58 0.64
C LYS A 48 13.08 -12.08 0.75
N HIS A 49 12.12 -12.74 0.10
CA HIS A 49 10.70 -12.42 0.23
C HIS A 49 9.95 -13.33 1.20
N PHE A 50 10.62 -14.30 1.83
CA PHE A 50 9.98 -15.28 2.70
C PHE A 50 9.85 -14.63 4.09
N VAL A 51 8.79 -13.87 4.32
CA VAL A 51 8.58 -13.18 5.60
C VAL A 51 8.38 -14.23 6.71
N PHE A 52 9.42 -14.48 7.50
CA PHE A 52 9.38 -15.43 8.61
C PHE A 52 8.89 -14.76 9.89
N ASN A 53 8.05 -15.45 10.66
CA ASN A 53 7.69 -15.03 12.01
C ASN A 53 8.81 -15.41 13.00
N SER A 54 9.93 -14.68 12.97
CA SER A 54 11.09 -14.92 13.85
C SER A 54 10.85 -14.44 15.27
N ASP A 55 11.37 -15.21 16.25
CA ASP A 55 11.46 -14.75 17.63
C ASP A 55 12.60 -13.71 17.74
N PRO A 56 12.30 -12.44 18.07
CA PRO A 56 13.32 -11.41 18.12
C PRO A 56 14.38 -11.61 19.21
N GLY A 57 14.07 -12.41 20.25
CA GLY A 57 15.03 -12.82 21.28
C GLY A 57 15.95 -13.97 20.84
N ASN A 58 15.66 -14.60 19.70
CA ASN A 58 16.42 -15.70 19.13
C ASN A 58 16.78 -15.40 17.67
N GLN A 59 17.56 -14.34 17.45
CA GLN A 59 18.08 -14.01 16.14
C GLN A 59 19.39 -13.23 16.21
N ASP A 60 20.22 -13.34 15.17
CA ASP A 60 21.38 -12.48 14.96
C ASP A 60 20.99 -11.12 14.35
N ALA A 61 21.98 -10.27 14.03
CA ALA A 61 21.77 -8.96 13.39
C ALA A 61 21.01 -9.05 12.05
N ASN A 62 21.11 -10.19 11.35
CA ASN A 62 20.50 -10.45 10.05
C ASN A 62 19.14 -11.15 10.17
N GLY A 63 18.66 -11.45 11.38
CA GLY A 63 17.37 -12.11 11.61
C GLY A 63 17.43 -13.64 11.54
N TYR A 64 18.62 -14.24 11.48
CA TYR A 64 18.79 -15.69 11.48
C TYR A 64 18.72 -16.25 12.91
N PRO A 65 18.00 -17.37 13.16
CA PRO A 65 17.96 -17.99 14.47
C PRO A 65 19.34 -18.49 14.93
N ILE A 66 19.69 -18.15 16.18
CA ILE A 66 20.96 -18.53 16.81
C ILE A 66 20.87 -19.83 17.60
N LYS A 67 19.66 -20.21 18.01
CA LYS A 67 19.31 -21.50 18.65
C LYS A 67 17.99 -22.01 18.05
N THR A 68 17.63 -23.25 18.37
CA THR A 68 16.38 -23.86 17.90
C THR A 68 15.18 -23.00 18.29
N PRO A 69 14.32 -22.61 17.33
CA PRO A 69 13.09 -21.86 17.61
C PRO A 69 12.17 -22.63 18.57
N ALA A 70 11.42 -21.91 19.41
CA ALA A 70 10.41 -22.54 20.27
C ALA A 70 9.19 -23.04 19.48
N THR A 71 8.90 -22.42 18.33
CA THR A 71 7.83 -22.78 17.40
C THR A 71 8.33 -22.66 15.96
N ASN A 72 7.71 -23.40 15.03
CA ASN A 72 8.10 -23.36 13.63
C ASN A 72 7.95 -21.92 13.10
N MET A 73 9.01 -21.38 12.51
CA MET A 73 8.94 -20.09 11.83
C MET A 73 8.43 -20.34 10.41
N GLY A 74 7.14 -20.08 10.19
CA GLY A 74 6.49 -20.23 8.90
C GLY A 74 6.59 -18.99 8.01
N ALA A 75 6.62 -19.22 6.71
CA ALA A 75 6.45 -18.24 5.64
C ALA A 75 5.59 -18.85 4.52
N ASN A 76 4.85 -18.00 3.80
CA ASN A 76 4.09 -18.40 2.62
C ASN A 76 4.41 -17.45 1.45
N PRO A 77 5.53 -17.69 0.74
CA PRO A 77 5.98 -16.76 -0.27
C PRO A 77 5.24 -16.89 -1.60
N SER A 78 5.07 -15.76 -2.27
CA SER A 78 4.74 -15.72 -3.70
C SER A 78 5.90 -16.27 -4.53
N MET A 79 5.62 -17.24 -5.38
CA MET A 79 6.60 -17.90 -6.25
C MET A 79 6.55 -17.33 -7.67
N PRO A 80 7.64 -17.44 -8.46
CA PRO A 80 7.65 -16.96 -9.84
C PRO A 80 6.56 -17.64 -10.69
N GLU A 81 5.67 -16.85 -11.28
CA GLU A 81 4.60 -17.34 -12.15
C GLU A 81 5.20 -17.99 -13.41
N GLY A 82 4.63 -19.12 -13.86
CA GLY A 82 5.08 -19.83 -15.06
C GLY A 82 6.45 -20.50 -14.96
N TYR A 83 7.12 -20.51 -13.80
CA TYR A 83 8.41 -21.18 -13.64
C TYR A 83 8.24 -22.66 -13.30
N PHE A 84 8.75 -23.53 -14.18
CA PHE A 84 8.75 -25.00 -14.03
C PHE A 84 10.16 -25.60 -13.98
N GLY A 85 11.17 -24.76 -13.73
CA GLY A 85 12.55 -25.19 -13.62
C GLY A 85 12.88 -25.80 -12.25
N ASP A 86 14.17 -26.06 -12.04
CA ASP A 86 14.69 -26.53 -10.77
C ASP A 86 15.01 -25.35 -9.84
N PHE A 87 14.85 -25.57 -8.55
CA PHE A 87 15.22 -24.66 -7.49
C PHE A 87 16.40 -25.22 -6.70
N VAL A 88 17.25 -24.33 -6.20
CA VAL A 88 18.28 -24.63 -5.23
C VAL A 88 17.83 -24.15 -3.86
N TRP A 89 17.93 -25.06 -2.89
CA TRP A 89 17.82 -24.77 -1.47
C TRP A 89 19.15 -25.05 -0.79
N LYS A 90 19.72 -24.07 -0.09
CA LYS A 90 20.88 -24.28 0.79
C LYS A 90 20.98 -23.24 1.90
N PHE A 91 21.72 -23.57 2.95
CA PHE A 91 22.11 -22.63 4.00
C PHE A 91 23.47 -23.01 4.56
N ARG A 92 24.12 -22.08 5.27
CA ARG A 92 25.35 -22.34 6.02
C ARG A 92 25.03 -22.60 7.49
N GLY A 93 25.86 -23.41 8.14
CA GLY A 93 25.67 -23.87 9.51
C GLY A 93 24.77 -25.09 9.61
N ARG A 94 24.25 -25.35 10.81
CA ARG A 94 23.35 -26.47 11.10
C ARG A 94 21.95 -25.96 11.42
N GLY A 95 20.91 -26.64 10.92
CA GLY A 95 19.51 -26.30 11.17
C GLY A 95 18.53 -27.28 10.50
N SER A 96 17.23 -27.02 10.67
CA SER A 96 16.14 -27.87 10.16
C SER A 96 15.08 -27.05 9.44
N MET A 97 14.60 -27.54 8.31
CA MET A 97 13.69 -26.83 7.40
C MET A 97 12.71 -27.77 6.71
N GLN A 98 11.57 -27.24 6.31
CA GLN A 98 10.56 -27.98 5.57
C GLN A 98 9.86 -27.08 4.55
N PHE A 99 9.40 -27.67 3.46
CA PHE A 99 8.42 -27.05 2.57
C PHE A 99 7.27 -28.02 2.26
N SER A 100 6.07 -27.48 2.02
CA SER A 100 4.82 -28.23 1.87
C SER A 100 4.19 -28.01 0.49
N PRO A 101 4.91 -28.37 -0.58
CA PRO A 101 4.38 -29.43 -1.47
C PRO A 101 5.33 -30.63 -1.62
N GLY A 102 4.87 -31.68 -2.30
CA GLY A 102 5.72 -32.78 -2.77
C GLY A 102 6.72 -32.32 -3.84
N ALA A 103 7.89 -32.96 -3.90
CA ALA A 103 8.97 -32.55 -4.79
C ALA A 103 9.72 -33.73 -5.42
N LEU A 104 10.24 -33.47 -6.61
CA LEU A 104 11.24 -34.27 -7.31
C LEU A 104 12.62 -33.75 -6.90
N ILE A 105 13.46 -34.62 -6.34
CA ILE A 105 14.82 -34.30 -5.90
C ILE A 105 15.81 -34.64 -7.01
N ARG A 106 16.46 -33.61 -7.55
CA ARG A 106 17.46 -33.69 -8.61
C ARG A 106 18.87 -33.96 -8.09
N SER A 107 19.18 -33.47 -6.88
CA SER A 107 20.46 -33.72 -6.19
C SER A 107 20.33 -33.37 -4.71
N GLY A 108 21.14 -34.02 -3.86
CA GLY A 108 21.18 -33.75 -2.42
C GLY A 108 20.16 -34.54 -1.61
N GLY A 109 19.60 -35.62 -2.15
CA GLY A 109 18.59 -36.45 -1.49
C GLY A 109 18.99 -36.99 -0.11
N GLN A 110 20.28 -37.20 0.15
CA GLN A 110 20.81 -37.56 1.48
C GLN A 110 20.55 -36.50 2.58
N ASN A 111 20.21 -35.27 2.18
CA ASN A 111 19.81 -34.20 3.09
C ASN A 111 18.31 -34.21 3.40
N ILE A 112 17.51 -34.99 2.66
CA ILE A 112 16.05 -35.07 2.78
C ILE A 112 15.64 -36.31 3.58
N VAL A 113 14.75 -36.11 4.56
CA VAL A 113 14.14 -37.21 5.32
C VAL A 113 13.35 -38.12 4.37
N GLY A 114 13.61 -39.42 4.41
CA GLY A 114 12.91 -40.41 3.59
C GLY A 114 13.48 -40.63 2.19
N VAL A 115 14.57 -39.95 1.81
CA VAL A 115 15.28 -40.17 0.54
C VAL A 115 16.65 -40.77 0.83
N SER A 116 16.90 -41.99 0.33
CA SER A 116 18.13 -42.75 0.61
C SER A 116 19.27 -42.51 -0.41
N GLY A 117 18.97 -41.96 -1.59
CA GLY A 117 19.93 -41.69 -2.66
C GLY A 117 20.21 -40.20 -2.88
N ASN A 118 21.03 -39.87 -3.89
CA ASN A 118 21.25 -38.47 -4.31
C ASN A 118 20.00 -37.85 -4.97
N THR A 119 19.14 -38.67 -5.57
CA THR A 119 17.89 -38.29 -6.23
C THR A 119 16.71 -39.03 -5.62
N GLY A 120 15.49 -38.54 -5.81
CA GLY A 120 14.27 -39.16 -5.28
C GLY A 120 13.02 -38.32 -5.47
N GLU A 121 11.94 -38.67 -4.77
CA GLU A 121 10.71 -37.89 -4.72
C GLU A 121 10.04 -37.96 -3.35
N THR A 122 9.25 -36.96 -3.00
CA THR A 122 8.49 -36.86 -1.75
C THR A 122 7.01 -36.60 -2.05
N ASN A 123 6.10 -37.15 -1.24
CA ASN A 123 4.65 -37.00 -1.43
C ASN A 123 4.13 -35.65 -0.93
N TYR A 124 4.64 -35.21 0.21
CA TYR A 124 4.29 -33.97 0.90
C TYR A 124 5.34 -33.68 1.98
N ASN A 125 5.46 -32.43 2.45
CA ASN A 125 6.37 -32.06 3.55
C ASN A 125 7.83 -32.51 3.36
N THR A 126 8.48 -32.00 2.31
CA THR A 126 9.90 -32.29 2.07
C THR A 126 10.74 -31.64 3.17
N THR A 127 11.47 -32.46 3.92
CA THR A 127 12.10 -32.04 5.18
C THR A 127 13.61 -32.24 5.17
N ILE A 128 14.35 -31.19 5.49
CA ILE A 128 15.77 -31.21 5.85
C ILE A 128 15.83 -31.18 7.38
N LEU A 129 16.34 -32.23 8.02
CA LEU A 129 16.41 -32.34 9.47
C LEU A 129 17.86 -32.42 9.94
N ASP A 130 18.28 -31.46 10.78
CA ASP A 130 19.57 -31.46 11.47
C ASP A 130 20.83 -31.53 10.59
N LYS A 131 20.75 -31.01 9.36
CA LYS A 131 21.86 -31.08 8.40
C LYS A 131 22.80 -29.89 8.53
N THR A 132 24.09 -30.16 8.35
CA THR A 132 25.15 -29.14 8.32
C THR A 132 25.46 -28.79 6.86
N ASN A 133 25.39 -27.50 6.54
CA ASN A 133 25.58 -26.94 5.20
C ASN A 133 24.84 -27.71 4.09
N PRO A 134 23.54 -28.04 4.25
CA PRO A 134 22.83 -28.82 3.25
C PRO A 134 22.67 -28.01 1.95
N ARG A 135 22.72 -28.73 0.84
CA ARG A 135 22.33 -28.25 -0.49
C ARG A 135 21.43 -29.29 -1.13
N VAL A 136 20.30 -28.85 -1.67
CA VAL A 136 19.31 -29.67 -2.37
C VAL A 136 18.91 -28.95 -3.65
N VAL A 137 18.85 -29.70 -4.75
CA VAL A 137 18.27 -29.23 -6.02
C VAL A 137 16.99 -30.00 -6.24
N LEU A 138 15.88 -29.30 -6.47
CA LEU A 138 14.55 -29.90 -6.54
C LEU A 138 13.62 -29.12 -7.46
N THR A 139 12.57 -29.79 -7.92
CA THR A 139 11.40 -29.12 -8.51
C THR A 139 10.12 -29.65 -7.87
N PHE A 140 9.03 -28.87 -7.89
CA PHE A 140 7.77 -29.30 -7.29
C PHE A 140 7.03 -30.18 -8.28
N GLY A 141 6.74 -31.42 -7.91
CA GLY A 141 6.26 -32.40 -8.86
C GLY A 141 6.18 -33.80 -8.29
N ALA A 142 5.80 -34.73 -9.15
CA ALA A 142 5.84 -36.16 -8.88
C ALA A 142 6.11 -36.95 -10.16
N ASN A 143 6.66 -38.16 -10.01
CA ASN A 143 6.86 -39.05 -11.14
C ASN A 143 5.52 -39.64 -11.60
N ILE A 144 5.32 -39.66 -12.91
CA ILE A 144 4.11 -40.22 -13.53
C ILE A 144 4.25 -41.75 -13.54
N LEU A 145 3.37 -42.46 -12.82
CA LEU A 145 3.28 -43.91 -12.86
C LEU A 145 2.55 -44.40 -14.11
N ASN A 146 1.51 -43.68 -14.51
CA ASN A 146 0.74 -44.02 -15.71
C ASN A 146 0.05 -42.77 -16.26
N MET A 147 -0.18 -42.77 -17.57
CA MET A 147 -1.02 -41.78 -18.24
C MET A 147 -2.10 -42.51 -19.04
N SER A 148 -3.33 -42.00 -19.02
CA SER A 148 -4.45 -42.68 -19.67
C SER A 148 -4.20 -42.83 -21.19
N PRO A 149 -4.47 -44.02 -21.77
CA PRO A 149 -4.23 -44.25 -23.20
C PRO A 149 -5.21 -43.46 -24.07
N SER A 150 -6.39 -43.13 -23.54
CA SER A 150 -7.38 -42.23 -24.15
C SER A 150 -8.01 -41.31 -23.09
N PRO A 151 -8.70 -40.23 -23.50
CA PRO A 151 -9.39 -39.38 -22.55
C PRO A 151 -10.43 -40.18 -21.76
N VAL A 152 -10.42 -40.06 -20.44
CA VAL A 152 -11.39 -40.70 -19.57
C VAL A 152 -12.64 -39.84 -19.46
N ASP A 153 -13.80 -40.50 -19.42
CA ASP A 153 -15.08 -39.84 -19.13
C ASP A 153 -15.20 -39.66 -17.61
N ASN A 154 -15.54 -38.45 -17.18
CA ASN A 154 -15.63 -38.11 -15.75
C ASN A 154 -17.04 -38.27 -15.17
N GLY A 155 -17.99 -38.80 -15.96
CA GLY A 155 -19.40 -38.92 -15.57
C GLY A 155 -20.18 -37.60 -15.62
N ALA A 156 -19.56 -36.50 -16.08
CA ALA A 156 -20.16 -35.19 -16.29
C ALA A 156 -19.91 -34.64 -17.71
N GLY A 157 -19.56 -35.51 -18.68
CA GLY A 157 -19.56 -35.20 -20.11
C GLY A 157 -18.28 -34.60 -20.70
N GLY A 158 -17.12 -34.69 -20.03
CA GLY A 158 -15.85 -34.15 -20.54
C GLY A 158 -14.77 -35.21 -20.77
N ARG A 159 -14.11 -35.18 -21.95
CA ARG A 159 -12.93 -35.99 -22.27
C ARG A 159 -11.66 -35.40 -21.63
N ARG A 160 -11.00 -36.12 -20.72
CA ARG A 160 -9.82 -35.63 -19.97
C ARG A 160 -8.61 -36.58 -20.03
N VAL A 161 -7.39 -36.06 -20.05
CA VAL A 161 -6.16 -36.87 -19.89
C VAL A 161 -5.92 -37.09 -18.40
N ARG A 162 -5.80 -38.35 -17.95
CA ARG A 162 -5.57 -38.68 -16.54
C ARG A 162 -4.12 -39.11 -16.31
N LEU A 163 -3.46 -38.43 -15.37
CA LEU A 163 -2.17 -38.84 -14.82
C LEU A 163 -2.38 -39.64 -13.53
N THR A 164 -1.61 -40.69 -13.33
CA THR A 164 -1.61 -41.52 -12.12
C THR A 164 -0.25 -41.44 -11.43
N PHE A 165 -0.25 -41.31 -10.11
CA PHE A 165 0.92 -41.14 -9.24
C PHE A 165 0.92 -42.18 -8.11
N LYS A 166 2.03 -42.25 -7.36
CA LYS A 166 2.08 -43.02 -6.10
C LYS A 166 1.06 -42.47 -5.09
N PRO A 167 0.61 -43.30 -4.13
CA PRO A 167 -0.37 -42.86 -3.14
C PRO A 167 0.00 -41.56 -2.42
N GLY A 168 -0.86 -40.53 -2.54
CA GLY A 168 -0.69 -39.23 -1.89
C GLY A 168 0.27 -38.24 -2.58
N PHE A 169 0.92 -38.62 -3.68
CA PHE A 169 1.87 -37.73 -4.40
C PHE A 169 1.18 -36.67 -5.28
N ALA A 170 -0.12 -36.83 -5.56
CA ALA A 170 -0.91 -35.83 -6.27
C ALA A 170 -1.56 -34.79 -5.33
N ASN A 171 -1.47 -34.96 -4.01
CA ASN A 171 -2.11 -34.08 -3.02
C ASN A 171 -1.68 -32.61 -3.15
N SER A 172 -0.47 -32.35 -3.65
CA SER A 172 0.05 -31.01 -3.86
C SER A 172 0.03 -30.55 -5.31
N ALA A 173 -0.77 -31.19 -6.18
CA ALA A 173 -0.85 -30.82 -7.58
C ALA A 173 -1.48 -29.42 -7.76
N SER A 174 -0.83 -28.60 -8.60
CA SER A 174 -1.27 -27.24 -8.90
C SER A 174 -2.38 -27.23 -9.97
N PRO A 175 -3.21 -26.16 -10.05
CA PRO A 175 -4.12 -25.94 -11.18
C PRO A 175 -3.42 -25.84 -12.55
N VAL A 176 -2.12 -25.53 -12.56
CA VAL A 176 -1.30 -25.47 -13.78
C VAL A 176 -0.11 -26.42 -13.64
N ILE A 177 0.04 -27.31 -14.61
CA ILE A 177 0.97 -28.44 -14.55
C ILE A 177 1.73 -28.54 -15.86
N LYS A 178 3.06 -28.62 -15.79
CA LYS A 178 3.89 -28.97 -16.94
C LYS A 178 4.10 -30.48 -16.96
N VAL A 179 3.69 -31.12 -18.04
CA VAL A 179 3.93 -32.53 -18.30
C VAL A 179 5.18 -32.65 -19.16
N GLN A 180 6.16 -33.41 -18.66
CA GLN A 180 7.37 -33.77 -19.40
C GLN A 180 7.36 -35.27 -19.63
N ALA A 181 7.08 -35.69 -20.86
CA ALA A 181 7.13 -37.10 -21.25
C ALA A 181 8.59 -37.57 -21.37
N LEU A 182 8.86 -38.82 -20.96
CA LEU A 182 10.18 -39.44 -21.18
C LEU A 182 10.35 -39.75 -22.67
N ALA A 183 11.52 -39.44 -23.25
CA ALA A 183 11.81 -39.74 -24.65
C ALA A 183 11.63 -41.25 -24.95
N GLY A 184 10.87 -41.56 -26.01
CA GLY A 184 10.61 -42.94 -26.44
C GLY A 184 9.60 -43.73 -25.60
N ARG A 185 8.83 -43.07 -24.72
CA ARG A 185 7.72 -43.67 -23.96
C ARG A 185 6.44 -42.84 -24.15
N GLY A 186 5.28 -43.51 -24.09
CA GLY A 186 4.02 -43.06 -24.72
C GLY A 186 3.51 -41.66 -24.42
N GLN A 187 2.75 -41.13 -25.39
CA GLN A 187 2.11 -39.81 -25.47
C GLN A 187 3.09 -38.62 -25.42
N ALA A 188 4.15 -38.65 -26.23
CA ALA A 188 5.07 -37.51 -26.37
C ALA A 188 4.36 -36.21 -26.81
N SER A 189 3.23 -36.33 -27.53
CA SER A 189 2.36 -35.21 -27.90
C SER A 189 1.63 -34.55 -26.72
N ALA A 190 1.55 -35.22 -25.56
CA ALA A 190 0.97 -34.67 -24.34
C ALA A 190 1.97 -33.84 -23.52
N ALA A 191 3.24 -33.75 -23.94
CA ALA A 191 4.19 -32.84 -23.31
C ALA A 191 3.74 -31.38 -23.52
N GLY A 192 3.65 -30.62 -22.44
CA GLY A 192 3.11 -29.26 -22.50
C GLY A 192 2.66 -28.73 -21.14
N ILE A 193 2.06 -27.54 -21.14
CA ILE A 193 1.53 -26.89 -19.95
C ILE A 193 0.01 -27.02 -19.97
N TRP A 194 -0.53 -27.66 -18.95
CA TRP A 194 -1.92 -28.08 -18.87
C TRP A 194 -2.64 -27.45 -17.69
N LYS A 195 -3.94 -27.19 -17.87
CA LYS A 195 -4.85 -26.88 -16.78
C LYS A 195 -5.38 -28.18 -16.16
N SER A 196 -5.26 -28.30 -14.83
CA SER A 196 -5.89 -29.36 -14.06
C SER A 196 -7.32 -28.95 -13.64
N VAL A 197 -8.22 -29.93 -13.63
CA VAL A 197 -9.65 -29.71 -13.32
C VAL A 197 -10.17 -30.65 -12.24
N ARG A 198 -9.37 -31.64 -11.87
CA ARG A 198 -9.64 -32.55 -10.75
C ARG A 198 -8.32 -33.10 -10.23
N VAL A 199 -8.16 -33.04 -8.92
CA VAL A 199 -7.04 -33.61 -8.19
C VAL A 199 -7.61 -34.54 -7.13
N ASP A 200 -7.27 -35.82 -7.24
CA ASP A 200 -7.50 -36.83 -6.20
C ASP A 200 -6.12 -37.27 -5.65
N PRO A 201 -6.02 -37.98 -4.51
CA PRO A 201 -4.72 -38.29 -3.89
C PRO A 201 -3.69 -39.00 -4.77
N ASN A 202 -4.17 -39.71 -5.80
CA ASN A 202 -3.33 -40.53 -6.69
C ASN A 202 -3.49 -40.15 -8.16
N THR A 203 -4.40 -39.23 -8.52
CA THR A 203 -4.72 -38.94 -9.92
C THR A 203 -4.99 -37.46 -10.16
N VAL A 204 -4.60 -36.99 -11.34
CA VAL A 204 -4.87 -35.64 -11.82
C VAL A 204 -5.49 -35.69 -13.21
N ASP A 205 -6.58 -34.98 -13.42
CA ASP A 205 -7.23 -34.84 -14.73
C ASP A 205 -6.89 -33.50 -15.40
N LEU A 206 -6.48 -33.56 -16.67
CA LEU A 206 -6.06 -32.44 -17.51
C LEU A 206 -7.06 -32.22 -18.68
N VAL A 207 -7.26 -30.95 -19.09
CA VAL A 207 -8.27 -30.60 -20.12
C VAL A 207 -7.74 -29.86 -21.35
N ALA A 208 -6.94 -28.83 -21.16
CA ALA A 208 -6.55 -27.90 -22.22
C ALA A 208 -5.19 -27.28 -21.90
N ASN A 209 -4.56 -26.73 -22.93
CA ASN A 209 -3.33 -25.98 -22.75
C ASN A 209 -3.61 -24.72 -21.92
N ALA A 210 -2.86 -24.51 -20.84
CA ALA A 210 -3.10 -23.42 -19.90
C ALA A 210 -2.73 -22.03 -20.45
N LEU A 211 -1.88 -21.98 -21.49
CA LEU A 211 -1.40 -20.74 -22.10
C LEU A 211 -2.27 -20.31 -23.30
N THR A 212 -2.67 -21.26 -24.14
CA THR A 212 -3.39 -20.96 -25.39
C THR A 212 -4.90 -21.17 -25.28
N GLY A 213 -5.37 -21.92 -24.27
CA GLY A 213 -6.77 -22.33 -24.17
C GLY A 213 -7.18 -23.39 -25.21
N GLU A 214 -6.25 -23.83 -26.06
CA GLU A 214 -6.51 -24.81 -27.11
C GLU A 214 -6.80 -26.21 -26.53
N PRO A 215 -7.65 -27.00 -27.20
CA PRO A 215 -7.94 -28.38 -26.80
C PRO A 215 -6.69 -29.24 -26.73
N ALA A 216 -6.76 -30.28 -25.90
CA ALA A 216 -5.71 -31.28 -25.72
C ALA A 216 -5.13 -31.81 -27.05
N ALA A 217 -3.84 -31.59 -27.31
CA ALA A 217 -3.10 -32.35 -28.31
C ALA A 217 -2.81 -33.75 -27.75
N TRP A 218 -3.38 -34.79 -28.35
CA TRP A 218 -3.28 -36.17 -27.89
C TRP A 218 -3.19 -37.13 -29.08
N ASN A 219 -2.44 -38.22 -28.95
CA ASN A 219 -2.29 -39.22 -30.00
C ASN A 219 -3.11 -40.50 -29.68
N PRO A 220 -4.27 -40.74 -30.33
CA PRO A 220 -5.06 -41.95 -30.13
C PRO A 220 -4.34 -43.26 -30.39
N ASN A 221 -3.32 -43.21 -31.23
CA ASN A 221 -2.69 -44.38 -31.81
C ASN A 221 -1.32 -44.65 -31.20
N ASP A 222 -1.00 -44.02 -30.06
CA ASP A 222 0.29 -44.25 -29.40
C ASP A 222 0.37 -45.69 -28.82
N PRO A 223 1.28 -46.54 -29.33
CA PRO A 223 1.34 -47.95 -28.98
C PRO A 223 1.99 -48.22 -27.61
N TYR A 224 2.59 -47.21 -26.97
CA TYR A 224 3.35 -47.40 -25.73
C TYR A 224 2.44 -47.28 -24.49
N ARG A 225 2.12 -48.43 -23.88
CA ARG A 225 1.51 -48.54 -22.54
C ARG A 225 2.61 -48.71 -21.49
N GLY A 226 3.02 -47.63 -20.81
CA GLY A 226 4.01 -47.76 -19.72
C GLY A 226 4.33 -46.46 -18.97
N PRO A 227 4.93 -46.55 -17.77
CA PRO A 227 5.29 -45.41 -16.92
C PRO A 227 6.32 -44.53 -17.62
N GLY A 228 6.11 -43.22 -17.64
CA GLY A 228 7.13 -42.33 -18.17
C GLY A 228 6.81 -40.86 -18.04
N GLY A 229 7.71 -40.15 -17.38
CA GLY A 229 7.73 -38.70 -17.34
C GLY A 229 7.52 -38.13 -15.95
N GLU A 230 7.47 -36.81 -15.92
CA GLU A 230 7.32 -36.01 -14.71
C GLU A 230 6.17 -35.05 -14.89
N ALA A 231 5.38 -34.87 -13.84
CA ALA A 231 4.43 -33.79 -13.75
C ALA A 231 5.00 -32.75 -12.79
N ILE A 232 5.26 -31.56 -13.31
CA ILE A 232 5.83 -30.43 -12.56
C ILE A 232 4.70 -29.45 -12.25
N TRP A 233 4.48 -29.21 -10.98
CA TRP A 233 3.48 -28.27 -10.49
C TRP A 233 4.00 -26.85 -10.68
N GLN A 234 3.17 -25.95 -11.20
CA GLN A 234 3.47 -24.54 -11.04
C GLN A 234 3.43 -24.22 -9.54
N ALA A 235 4.55 -23.74 -9.00
CA ALA A 235 4.63 -23.37 -7.59
C ALA A 235 3.68 -22.20 -7.33
N THR A 236 2.58 -22.47 -6.63
CA THR A 236 1.63 -21.45 -6.20
C THR A 236 1.29 -21.70 -4.74
N ASN A 237 1.51 -20.69 -3.88
CA ASN A 237 1.10 -20.74 -2.47
C ASN A 237 1.79 -21.87 -1.67
N ILE A 238 3.13 -21.90 -1.68
CA ILE A 238 3.90 -22.91 -0.93
C ILE A 238 4.09 -22.49 0.53
N ALA A 239 4.00 -23.42 1.47
CA ALA A 239 4.41 -23.15 2.85
C ALA A 239 5.86 -23.54 3.06
N VAL A 240 6.61 -22.68 3.75
CA VAL A 240 8.02 -22.84 4.06
C VAL A 240 8.23 -22.66 5.56
N TYR A 241 8.98 -23.57 6.18
CA TYR A 241 9.21 -23.57 7.62
C TYR A 241 10.69 -23.69 7.96
N ILE A 242 11.16 -22.86 8.89
CA ILE A 242 12.31 -23.17 9.73
C ILE A 242 11.75 -23.88 10.97
N LEU A 243 12.20 -25.11 11.21
CA LEU A 243 11.56 -25.99 12.18
C LEU A 243 12.05 -25.74 13.62
N ALA A 244 11.14 -25.90 14.58
CA ALA A 244 11.40 -25.88 16.02
C ALA A 244 12.02 -27.18 16.57
N GLN A 245 12.59 -28.00 15.68
CA GLN A 245 13.23 -29.25 16.04
C GLN A 245 14.63 -29.31 15.42
N GLY A 246 15.48 -30.08 16.06
CA GLY A 246 16.90 -30.15 15.72
C GLY A 246 17.74 -29.07 16.39
N THR A 247 18.97 -28.91 15.93
CA THR A 247 20.05 -28.13 16.53
C THR A 247 20.51 -27.03 15.58
N PHE A 248 20.55 -25.79 16.08
CA PHE A 248 21.10 -24.64 15.36
C PHE A 248 22.51 -24.33 15.83
N SER A 249 23.48 -24.26 14.89
CA SER A 249 24.86 -23.84 15.17
C SER A 249 25.47 -23.15 13.94
N GLY A 250 25.49 -21.82 13.93
CA GLY A 250 26.02 -21.01 12.83
C GLY A 250 25.09 -20.87 11.60
N PHE A 251 23.78 -20.97 11.81
CA PHE A 251 22.76 -20.93 10.76
C PHE A 251 22.69 -19.55 10.08
N SER A 252 23.01 -19.47 8.79
CA SER A 252 23.05 -18.21 8.02
C SER A 252 22.97 -18.46 6.51
N ASN A 253 22.88 -17.38 5.71
CA ASN A 253 22.92 -17.44 4.26
C ASN A 253 21.93 -18.44 3.63
N LEU A 254 20.68 -18.41 4.09
CA LEU A 254 19.59 -19.15 3.45
C LEU A 254 19.44 -18.67 2.00
N VAL A 255 19.59 -19.62 1.08
CA VAL A 255 19.40 -19.45 -0.36
C VAL A 255 18.25 -20.35 -0.79
N PHE A 256 17.23 -19.71 -1.35
CA PHE A 256 16.22 -20.34 -2.18
C PHE A 256 16.22 -19.59 -3.51
N CYS A 257 16.65 -20.21 -4.60
CA CYS A 257 16.70 -19.52 -5.90
C CYS A 257 16.40 -20.47 -7.05
N LYS A 258 16.10 -19.91 -8.23
CA LYS A 258 16.14 -20.65 -9.50
C LYS A 258 17.53 -21.26 -9.64
N ALA A 259 17.65 -22.52 -10.06
CA ALA A 259 18.94 -23.19 -10.11
C ALA A 259 19.96 -22.46 -11.01
N GLU A 260 19.49 -21.85 -12.10
CA GLU A 260 20.29 -20.98 -12.99
C GLU A 260 20.87 -19.73 -12.30
N ASN A 261 20.27 -19.27 -11.20
CA ASN A 261 20.70 -18.08 -10.46
C ASN A 261 21.69 -18.40 -9.32
N GLU A 262 21.97 -19.67 -9.02
CA GLU A 262 22.75 -20.06 -7.83
C GLU A 262 24.14 -19.39 -7.77
N THR A 263 24.90 -19.44 -8.87
CA THR A 263 26.25 -18.85 -8.91
C THR A 263 26.21 -17.33 -8.72
N LEU A 264 25.18 -16.67 -9.24
CA LEU A 264 25.01 -15.22 -9.07
C LEU A 264 24.68 -14.88 -7.62
N VAL A 265 23.76 -15.62 -7.00
CA VAL A 265 23.42 -15.45 -5.58
C VAL A 265 24.64 -15.68 -4.69
N ASP A 266 25.45 -16.70 -4.97
CA ASP A 266 26.68 -16.97 -4.22
C ASP A 266 27.73 -15.85 -4.36
N SER A 267 27.74 -15.16 -5.49
CA SER A 267 28.60 -13.98 -5.72
C SER A 267 28.06 -12.69 -5.08
N GLY A 268 26.88 -12.75 -4.45
CA GLY A 268 26.26 -11.62 -3.74
C GLY A 268 25.21 -10.86 -4.54
N ALA A 269 24.77 -11.35 -5.72
CA ALA A 269 23.71 -10.70 -6.49
C ALA A 269 22.39 -10.69 -5.72
N LEU A 270 21.75 -9.52 -5.66
CA LEU A 270 20.50 -9.29 -4.94
C LEU A 270 19.29 -9.30 -5.89
N VAL A 271 19.47 -8.84 -7.12
CA VAL A 271 18.40 -8.59 -8.10
C VAL A 271 18.27 -9.76 -9.09
N ASP A 272 17.05 -10.19 -9.39
CA ASP A 272 16.81 -11.23 -10.42
C ASP A 272 17.35 -10.76 -11.78
N PRO A 273 18.24 -11.52 -12.45
CA PRO A 273 18.82 -11.12 -13.73
C PRO A 273 17.77 -10.83 -14.80
N LEU A 274 16.65 -11.55 -14.80
CA LEU A 274 15.55 -11.32 -15.73
C LEU A 274 14.94 -9.91 -15.53
N LEU A 275 14.86 -9.42 -14.30
CA LEU A 275 14.39 -8.05 -14.02
C LEU A 275 15.37 -7.02 -14.57
N ILE A 276 16.68 -7.26 -14.43
CA ILE A 276 17.71 -6.39 -14.99
C ILE A 276 17.59 -6.34 -16.51
N GLU A 277 17.44 -7.49 -17.17
CA GLU A 277 17.29 -7.58 -18.63
C GLU A 277 16.03 -6.87 -19.11
N GLN A 278 14.91 -7.07 -18.42
CA GLN A 278 13.66 -6.36 -18.72
C GLN A 278 13.84 -4.85 -18.57
N MET A 279 14.40 -4.37 -17.45
CA MET A 279 14.63 -2.93 -17.27
C MET A 279 15.63 -2.35 -18.29
N ARG A 280 16.64 -3.12 -18.71
CA ARG A 280 17.56 -2.73 -19.80
C ARG A 280 16.84 -2.61 -21.14
N HIS A 281 15.91 -3.52 -21.43
CA HIS A 281 15.05 -3.45 -22.61
C HIS A 281 14.17 -2.19 -22.59
N LEU A 282 13.55 -1.90 -21.44
CA LEU A 282 12.67 -0.74 -21.26
C LEU A 282 13.40 0.61 -21.26
N ARG A 283 14.69 0.64 -20.90
CA ARG A 283 15.53 1.86 -20.85
C ARG A 283 14.90 3.04 -20.07
N PRO A 284 14.42 2.86 -18.81
CA PRO A 284 13.86 3.97 -18.05
C PRO A 284 14.90 5.06 -17.77
N SER A 285 14.46 6.32 -17.69
CA SER A 285 15.31 7.41 -17.19
C SER A 285 15.50 7.30 -15.68
N TRP A 286 14.44 6.91 -14.97
CA TRP A 286 14.43 6.77 -13.52
C TRP A 286 13.73 5.48 -13.09
N LEU A 287 14.32 4.79 -12.11
CA LEU A 287 13.67 3.77 -11.31
C LEU A 287 13.33 4.38 -9.95
N ARG A 288 12.03 4.39 -9.62
CA ARG A 288 11.48 5.00 -8.41
C ARG A 288 11.08 3.94 -7.39
N PHE A 289 11.65 3.98 -6.19
CA PHE A 289 11.54 2.90 -5.18
C PHE A 289 10.48 3.18 -4.10
N MET A 290 9.44 3.94 -4.44
CA MET A 290 8.41 4.43 -3.53
C MET A 290 7.80 3.38 -2.59
N ASP A 291 7.30 2.26 -3.10
CA ASP A 291 6.70 1.21 -2.26
C ASP A 291 7.75 0.27 -1.64
N LEU A 292 8.91 0.13 -2.29
CA LEU A 292 10.02 -0.71 -1.83
C LEU A 292 10.83 -0.06 -0.70
N THR A 293 10.79 1.26 -0.57
CA THR A 293 11.34 2.00 0.58
C THR A 293 10.44 1.91 1.81
N GLY A 294 9.25 1.30 1.72
CA GLY A 294 8.31 1.23 2.84
C GLY A 294 7.90 2.61 3.36
N VAL A 295 8.05 3.66 2.53
CA VAL A 295 7.91 5.08 2.90
C VAL A 295 6.55 5.38 3.55
N GLN A 296 5.53 4.61 3.18
CA GLN A 296 4.17 4.76 3.69
C GLN A 296 4.14 4.69 5.22
N ALA A 297 4.92 3.77 5.80
CA ALA A 297 4.87 3.53 7.22
C ALA A 297 6.21 3.46 7.96
N SER A 298 7.32 3.72 7.26
CA SER A 298 8.67 3.71 7.82
C SER A 298 8.89 4.76 8.92
N TYR A 299 9.71 4.38 9.90
CA TYR A 299 10.26 5.23 10.97
C TYR A 299 11.79 5.06 11.02
N GLU A 300 12.40 4.69 9.90
CA GLU A 300 13.84 4.55 9.82
C GLU A 300 14.52 5.88 10.08
N SER A 301 15.26 5.94 11.18
CA SER A 301 15.95 7.13 11.66
C SER A 301 17.46 6.91 11.80
N GLU A 302 17.96 5.70 11.55
CA GLU A 302 19.38 5.38 11.72
C GLU A 302 19.88 4.42 10.63
N PHE A 303 20.89 4.87 9.87
CA PHE A 303 21.43 4.11 8.75
C PHE A 303 22.03 2.76 9.18
N ALA A 304 22.67 2.72 10.36
CA ALA A 304 23.25 1.50 10.92
C ALA A 304 22.21 0.41 11.24
N ARG A 305 20.94 0.79 11.40
CA ARG A 305 19.84 -0.11 11.82
C ARG A 305 18.88 -0.44 10.68
N ARG A 306 19.17 0.00 9.45
CA ARG A 306 18.47 -0.40 8.22
C ARG A 306 18.54 -1.91 7.98
N VAL A 307 17.75 -2.42 7.05
CA VAL A 307 17.80 -3.83 6.65
C VAL A 307 19.10 -4.09 5.86
N PRO A 308 20.03 -4.95 6.34
CA PRO A 308 21.21 -5.31 5.56
C PRO A 308 20.88 -6.26 4.40
N ALA A 309 21.65 -6.21 3.32
CA ALA A 309 21.52 -7.14 2.19
C ALA A 309 21.58 -8.62 2.61
N ALA A 310 22.35 -8.92 3.65
CA ALA A 310 22.52 -10.25 4.22
C ALA A 310 21.34 -10.74 5.07
N SER A 311 20.31 -9.92 5.32
CA SER A 311 19.15 -10.33 6.13
C SER A 311 18.51 -11.63 5.65
N LEU A 312 17.98 -12.43 6.58
CA LEU A 312 17.22 -13.66 6.31
C LEU A 312 16.11 -13.39 5.29
N PHE A 313 15.34 -12.32 5.51
CA PHE A 313 14.32 -11.80 4.61
C PHE A 313 14.28 -10.27 4.68
N TYR A 314 13.71 -9.64 3.65
CA TYR A 314 13.41 -8.22 3.62
C TYR A 314 11.98 -8.01 4.13
N PRO A 315 11.78 -7.12 5.11
CA PRO A 315 10.55 -7.09 5.90
C PRO A 315 9.33 -6.72 5.06
N GLY A 316 8.27 -7.52 5.21
CA GLY A 316 6.93 -7.21 4.71
C GLY A 316 6.08 -6.45 5.75
N PRO A 317 4.73 -6.51 5.66
CA PRO A 317 3.80 -5.73 6.49
C PRO A 317 3.96 -5.92 8.02
N GLY A 318 4.50 -7.05 8.47
CA GLY A 318 4.77 -7.34 9.88
C GLY A 318 5.94 -6.54 10.50
N GLY A 319 6.78 -5.93 9.66
CA GLY A 319 7.96 -5.17 10.08
C GLY A 319 9.11 -6.04 10.61
N ARG A 320 10.25 -5.42 10.86
CA ARG A 320 11.45 -6.02 11.44
C ARG A 320 11.58 -5.64 12.92
N PHE A 321 11.91 -6.62 13.75
CA PHE A 321 12.42 -6.36 15.09
C PHE A 321 13.93 -6.23 15.02
N VAL A 322 14.44 -5.01 15.17
CA VAL A 322 15.86 -4.71 15.15
C VAL A 322 16.47 -5.22 16.46
N PRO A 323 17.48 -6.10 16.43
CA PRO A 323 18.06 -6.65 17.65
C PRO A 323 18.54 -5.59 18.66
N ASP A 324 19.03 -4.45 18.17
CA ASP A 324 19.49 -3.32 18.99
C ASP A 324 18.35 -2.57 19.71
N TYR A 325 17.15 -2.60 19.14
CA TYR A 325 15.95 -2.00 19.74
C TYR A 325 15.19 -2.99 20.64
N TRP A 326 15.50 -4.29 20.54
CA TRP A 326 14.77 -5.33 21.25
C TRP A 326 15.15 -5.40 22.73
N VAL A 327 14.23 -4.98 23.60
CA VAL A 327 14.41 -4.98 25.06
C VAL A 327 13.89 -6.26 25.73
N GLY A 328 13.32 -7.18 24.96
CA GLY A 328 12.65 -8.37 25.51
C GLY A 328 11.33 -7.99 26.17
N SER A 329 11.21 -8.26 27.48
CA SER A 329 9.98 -8.02 28.23
C SER A 329 9.91 -6.57 28.73
N ILE A 330 8.88 -5.83 28.32
CA ILE A 330 8.51 -4.52 28.84
C ILE A 330 7.59 -4.76 30.04
N LYS A 331 8.03 -4.33 31.22
CA LYS A 331 7.42 -4.68 32.50
C LYS A 331 6.36 -3.69 32.92
N ARG A 332 5.15 -4.17 33.20
CA ARG A 332 4.06 -3.36 33.73
C ARG A 332 4.20 -3.14 35.23
N GLY A 333 4.40 -1.88 35.64
CA GLY A 333 4.33 -1.45 37.03
C GLY A 333 2.90 -1.12 37.51
N PRO A 334 2.77 -0.51 38.70
CA PRO A 334 1.51 0.05 39.19
C PRO A 334 0.93 1.08 38.21
N GLU A 335 -0.40 1.15 38.11
CA GLU A 335 -1.13 2.09 37.23
C GLU A 335 -0.66 2.06 35.76
N ASP A 336 -0.17 0.90 35.31
CA ASP A 336 0.31 0.67 33.95
C ASP A 336 1.48 1.59 33.54
N ALA A 337 2.31 1.91 34.52
CA ALA A 337 3.64 2.48 34.30
C ALA A 337 4.60 1.39 33.80
N TYR A 338 4.74 1.30 32.47
CA TYR A 338 5.66 0.36 31.84
C TYR A 338 7.11 0.83 31.99
N THR A 339 8.01 -0.14 32.18
CA THR A 339 9.44 0.10 32.28
C THR A 339 10.22 -0.87 31.42
N CYS A 340 11.34 -0.39 30.86
CA CYS A 340 12.32 -1.23 30.20
C CYS A 340 13.71 -0.59 30.23
N VAL A 341 14.72 -1.38 29.85
CA VAL A 341 16.11 -0.95 29.73
C VAL A 341 16.49 -1.02 28.26
N SER A 342 16.94 0.08 27.69
CA SER A 342 17.39 0.11 26.30
C SER A 342 18.74 -0.59 26.16
N ARG A 343 18.99 -1.20 24.99
CA ARG A 343 20.27 -1.86 24.70
C ARG A 343 21.29 -0.95 24.00
N SER A 344 20.82 0.11 23.35
CA SER A 344 21.62 0.89 22.40
C SER A 344 21.33 2.41 22.44
N GLY A 345 20.54 2.87 23.41
CA GLY A 345 20.18 4.28 23.59
C GLY A 345 20.95 4.98 24.72
N PRO A 346 20.81 6.30 24.86
CA PRO A 346 21.37 7.03 26.01
C PRO A 346 20.76 6.50 27.33
N SER A 347 21.58 6.24 28.33
CA SER A 347 21.12 5.79 29.65
C SER A 347 20.64 6.93 30.56
N ALA A 348 20.84 8.19 30.16
CA ALA A 348 20.47 9.38 30.92
C ALA A 348 20.13 10.57 29.98
N GLY A 349 19.46 11.58 30.54
CA GLY A 349 19.07 12.80 29.82
C GLY A 349 17.71 12.71 29.12
N PRO A 350 17.27 13.79 28.43
CA PRO A 350 15.98 13.81 27.74
C PRO A 350 15.97 12.84 26.56
N TYR A 351 14.78 12.30 26.26
CA TYR A 351 14.57 11.50 25.05
C TYR A 351 14.74 12.36 23.80
N ARG A 352 15.36 11.78 22.77
CA ARG A 352 15.51 12.38 21.44
C ARG A 352 14.34 11.99 20.55
N ASP A 353 13.94 12.91 19.68
CA ASP A 353 12.86 12.66 18.71
C ASP A 353 13.19 11.45 17.82
N ASN A 354 12.22 10.56 17.63
CA ASN A 354 12.32 9.29 16.91
C ASN A 354 13.25 8.24 17.56
N GLU A 355 13.54 8.31 18.86
CA GLU A 355 14.09 7.16 19.60
C GLU A 355 13.13 5.97 19.53
N VAL A 356 13.67 4.76 19.34
CA VAL A 356 12.87 3.54 19.13
C VAL A 356 13.17 2.49 20.19
N VAL A 357 12.11 1.87 20.71
CA VAL A 357 12.15 0.69 21.58
C VAL A 357 11.20 -0.38 21.04
N GLN A 358 11.63 -1.64 21.07
CA GLN A 358 10.82 -2.78 20.65
C GLN A 358 10.80 -3.87 21.72
N GLY A 359 9.64 -4.45 22.01
CA GLY A 359 9.56 -5.50 23.02
C GLY A 359 8.18 -6.16 23.11
N VAL A 360 8.06 -7.06 24.09
CA VAL A 360 6.84 -7.77 24.45
C VAL A 360 6.28 -7.17 25.73
N LEU A 361 5.02 -6.76 25.72
CA LEU A 361 4.32 -6.39 26.94
C LEU A 361 4.11 -7.63 27.80
N ASP A 362 4.64 -7.64 29.01
CA ASP A 362 4.51 -8.80 29.90
C ASP A 362 3.07 -9.05 30.36
N LEU A 363 2.33 -7.96 30.55
CA LEU A 363 0.94 -7.98 30.96
C LEU A 363 0.15 -6.90 30.20
N PRO A 364 -1.15 -7.13 29.94
CA PRO A 364 -2.01 -6.14 29.29
C PRO A 364 -2.13 -4.89 30.16
N ASN A 365 -2.34 -3.73 29.53
CA ASN A 365 -2.66 -2.50 30.25
C ASN A 365 -4.05 -2.60 30.85
N LYS A 366 -4.20 -2.37 32.14
CA LYS A 366 -5.52 -2.39 32.81
C LYS A 366 -6.07 -0.99 33.09
N GLY A 367 -5.28 0.04 32.85
CA GLY A 367 -5.56 1.40 33.26
C GLY A 367 -5.59 2.37 32.10
N ILE A 368 -5.79 3.63 32.46
CA ILE A 368 -6.32 4.65 31.56
C ILE A 368 -5.28 5.66 31.09
N ASN A 369 -4.02 5.57 31.54
CA ASN A 369 -2.91 6.47 31.17
C ASN A 369 -1.58 5.70 31.16
N PRO A 370 -1.37 4.74 30.24
CA PRO A 370 -0.15 3.97 30.22
C PRO A 370 1.04 4.90 29.93
N THR A 371 2.12 4.69 30.67
CA THR A 371 3.40 5.38 30.45
C THR A 371 4.49 4.38 30.16
N LEU A 372 5.54 4.82 29.48
CA LEU A 372 6.77 4.07 29.30
C LEU A 372 7.94 4.91 29.81
N ASN A 373 8.67 4.33 30.77
CA ASN A 373 9.95 4.85 31.26
C ASN A 373 11.08 3.92 30.78
N VAL A 374 12.02 4.49 30.02
CA VAL A 374 13.15 3.74 29.47
C VAL A 374 14.42 4.23 30.16
N ASP A 375 15.17 3.31 30.76
CA ASP A 375 16.41 3.60 31.50
C ASP A 375 16.26 4.57 32.69
N GLY A 376 15.05 4.72 33.23
CA GLY A 376 14.80 5.64 34.34
C GLY A 376 14.86 7.13 33.96
N ARG A 377 14.86 7.46 32.66
CA ARG A 377 14.93 8.85 32.14
C ARG A 377 13.65 9.67 32.34
N GLY A 378 12.62 9.05 32.92
CA GLY A 378 11.34 9.66 33.24
C GLY A 378 10.21 9.00 32.46
N ALA A 379 9.07 8.79 33.12
CA ALA A 379 7.89 8.18 32.50
C ALA A 379 7.25 9.16 31.52
N LYS A 380 7.00 8.70 30.29
CA LYS A 380 6.30 9.45 29.25
C LYS A 380 5.12 8.66 28.74
N TYR A 381 4.06 9.35 28.35
CA TYR A 381 2.84 8.66 27.98
C TYR A 381 2.93 7.87 26.68
N ILE A 382 2.08 6.85 26.53
CA ILE A 382 1.99 6.02 25.33
C ILE A 382 0.73 6.34 24.53
N TYR A 383 0.92 6.99 23.37
CA TYR A 383 -0.09 7.32 22.39
C TYR A 383 -0.32 6.18 21.38
N GLY A 384 -1.57 6.04 20.93
CA GLY A 384 -1.89 5.14 19.83
C GLY A 384 -1.35 5.63 18.48
N PHE A 385 -1.16 4.70 17.54
CA PHE A 385 -0.73 4.98 16.18
C PHE A 385 -1.75 5.88 15.44
N GLY A 386 -1.30 7.04 14.94
CA GLY A 386 -2.16 8.01 14.23
C GLY A 386 -3.05 8.85 15.15
N ALA A 387 -2.50 9.35 16.26
CA ALA A 387 -3.20 10.12 17.29
C ALA A 387 -4.39 10.95 16.76
N GLN A 388 -5.61 10.54 17.11
CA GLN A 388 -6.85 11.18 16.67
C GLN A 388 -7.14 12.43 17.50
N CYS A 389 -6.78 13.61 16.99
CA CYS A 389 -7.06 14.84 17.71
C CYS A 389 -8.52 15.28 17.61
N ARG A 390 -9.01 16.00 18.62
CA ARG A 390 -10.21 16.85 18.51
C ARG A 390 -9.77 18.24 18.09
N ILE A 391 -10.48 18.85 17.15
CA ILE A 391 -10.19 20.18 16.65
C ILE A 391 -11.32 21.10 17.05
N LEU A 392 -11.00 22.17 17.77
CA LEU A 392 -11.90 23.24 18.17
C LEU A 392 -11.54 24.50 17.38
N ARG A 393 -12.51 24.94 16.57
CA ARG A 393 -12.43 26.12 15.72
C ARG A 393 -13.34 27.22 16.27
N LEU A 394 -12.78 28.42 16.41
CA LEU A 394 -13.53 29.64 16.73
C LEU A 394 -13.67 30.52 15.48
N SER A 395 -14.88 31.04 15.27
CA SER A 395 -15.22 31.92 14.15
C SER A 395 -16.36 32.88 14.53
N GLY A 396 -16.70 33.83 13.65
CA GLY A 396 -17.72 34.85 13.89
C GLY A 396 -17.15 36.14 14.49
N THR A 397 -17.91 36.78 15.37
CA THR A 397 -17.52 38.05 16.01
C THR A 397 -16.56 37.78 17.17
N ILE A 398 -15.54 38.63 17.34
CA ILE A 398 -14.65 38.59 18.50
C ILE A 398 -15.47 38.97 19.75
N PRO A 399 -15.52 38.12 20.79
CA PRO A 399 -16.28 38.42 21.99
C PRO A 399 -15.78 39.66 22.73
N ALA A 400 -16.69 40.38 23.38
CA ALA A 400 -16.33 41.49 24.27
C ALA A 400 -15.63 40.98 25.55
N PRO A 401 -14.71 41.76 26.13
CA PRO A 401 -14.14 41.47 27.45
C PRO A 401 -15.24 41.22 28.50
N GLY A 402 -15.02 40.23 29.37
CA GLY A 402 -16.00 39.75 30.37
C GLY A 402 -16.93 38.64 29.87
N SER A 403 -16.99 38.38 28.56
CA SER A 403 -17.78 37.27 28.01
C SER A 403 -17.16 35.91 28.39
N LYS A 404 -17.96 34.86 28.51
CA LYS A 404 -17.52 33.53 28.96
C LYS A 404 -17.63 32.49 27.86
N PHE A 405 -16.63 31.60 27.75
CA PHE A 405 -16.73 30.34 27.02
C PHE A 405 -16.81 29.19 28.03
N GLU A 406 -17.70 28.23 27.79
CA GLU A 406 -17.82 27.01 28.61
C GLU A 406 -17.65 25.76 27.74
N PHE A 407 -16.73 24.90 28.16
CA PHE A 407 -16.40 23.66 27.47
C PHE A 407 -16.55 22.47 28.42
N ARG A 408 -17.28 21.44 28.01
CA ARG A 408 -17.42 20.19 28.73
C ARG A 408 -16.54 19.12 28.12
N PHE A 409 -15.62 18.59 28.90
CA PHE A 409 -14.79 17.45 28.55
C PHE A 409 -15.39 16.19 29.16
N SER A 410 -15.68 15.19 28.34
CA SER A 410 -16.25 13.92 28.79
C SER A 410 -15.43 12.76 28.25
N ALA A 411 -14.96 11.89 29.14
CA ALA A 411 -14.40 10.60 28.77
C ALA A 411 -14.52 9.63 29.96
N PRO A 412 -14.63 8.30 29.74
CA PRO A 412 -14.67 7.31 30.82
C PRO A 412 -13.43 7.35 31.73
N TRP A 413 -12.32 7.87 31.22
CA TRP A 413 -11.04 8.00 31.91
C TRP A 413 -10.76 9.40 32.47
N LEU A 414 -11.58 10.40 32.13
CA LEU A 414 -11.37 11.77 32.58
C LEU A 414 -12.22 12.02 33.83
N ASN A 415 -11.65 12.72 34.82
CA ASN A 415 -12.39 13.18 36.01
C ASN A 415 -13.21 12.09 36.72
N GLY A 416 -12.65 10.88 36.87
CA GLY A 416 -13.33 9.73 37.46
C GLY A 416 -14.55 9.23 36.66
N GLY A 417 -14.53 9.42 35.33
CA GLY A 417 -15.61 9.05 34.42
C GLY A 417 -16.77 10.03 34.37
N LYS A 418 -16.67 11.16 35.09
CA LYS A 418 -17.70 12.23 35.11
C LYS A 418 -17.33 13.35 34.14
N PRO A 419 -18.31 14.02 33.51
CA PRO A 419 -18.04 15.23 32.73
C PRO A 419 -17.31 16.29 33.55
N TYR A 420 -16.43 17.05 32.90
CA TYR A 420 -15.65 18.13 33.49
C TYR A 420 -15.82 19.42 32.70
N ASP A 421 -16.25 20.49 33.35
CA ASP A 421 -16.50 21.78 32.70
C ASP A 421 -15.34 22.75 32.97
N ALA A 422 -14.72 23.22 31.90
CA ALA A 422 -13.71 24.26 31.92
C ALA A 422 -14.27 25.56 31.37
N SER A 423 -13.94 26.67 32.03
CA SER A 423 -14.46 28.00 31.71
C SER A 423 -13.32 28.97 31.39
N TYR A 424 -13.52 29.80 30.36
CA TYR A 424 -12.63 30.89 30.02
C TYR A 424 -13.38 32.21 29.95
N VAL A 425 -12.87 33.23 30.64
CA VAL A 425 -13.44 34.59 30.59
C VAL A 425 -12.56 35.45 29.69
N VAL A 426 -13.18 36.08 28.68
CA VAL A 426 -12.50 36.92 27.70
C VAL A 426 -11.95 38.15 28.40
N GLY A 427 -10.68 38.46 28.15
CA GLY A 427 -9.97 39.54 28.83
C GLY A 427 -9.46 39.20 30.23
N SER A 428 -9.68 37.97 30.73
CA SER A 428 -9.15 37.54 32.04
C SER A 428 -7.62 37.36 32.09
N ARG A 429 -6.94 37.51 30.93
CA ARG A 429 -5.49 37.41 30.65
C ARG A 429 -4.76 36.22 31.28
N ARG A 430 -4.10 35.40 30.45
CA ARG A 430 -3.02 34.50 30.91
C ARG A 430 -1.70 34.58 30.11
N ARG A 431 -1.70 35.06 28.86
CA ARG A 431 -0.47 35.47 28.15
C ARG A 431 -0.68 36.49 27.02
N TYR A 432 -1.84 36.49 26.36
CA TYR A 432 -2.14 37.34 25.19
C TYR A 432 -3.38 38.22 25.37
N GLN A 433 -3.51 39.26 24.55
CA GLN A 433 -4.74 40.07 24.48
C GLN A 433 -5.81 39.35 23.65
N ASP A 434 -7.05 39.32 24.14
CA ASP A 434 -8.20 38.71 23.46
C ASP A 434 -8.87 39.64 22.44
N SER A 435 -8.07 40.36 21.65
CA SER A 435 -8.56 41.23 20.56
C SER A 435 -8.73 40.49 19.23
N SER A 436 -8.36 39.21 19.19
CA SER A 436 -8.48 38.34 18.01
C SER A 436 -8.72 36.89 18.42
N PHE A 437 -9.27 36.07 17.52
CA PHE A 437 -9.39 34.63 17.77
C PHE A 437 -8.04 33.95 17.97
N ALA A 438 -6.97 34.45 17.34
CA ALA A 438 -5.63 33.93 17.55
C ALA A 438 -5.17 34.12 19.01
N GLY A 439 -5.41 35.31 19.59
CA GLY A 439 -5.14 35.60 20.99
C GLY A 439 -5.98 34.75 21.95
N ILE A 440 -7.30 34.66 21.69
CA ILE A 440 -8.23 33.85 22.50
C ILE A 440 -7.82 32.36 22.48
N LYS A 441 -7.52 31.80 21.31
CA LYS A 441 -7.08 30.40 21.19
C LYS A 441 -5.76 30.16 21.92
N ALA A 442 -4.81 31.09 21.89
CA ALA A 442 -3.56 30.93 22.62
C ALA A 442 -3.76 30.93 24.14
N ASN A 443 -4.64 31.80 24.66
CA ASN A 443 -4.98 31.80 26.09
C ASN A 443 -5.78 30.56 26.51
N LEU A 444 -6.68 30.06 25.65
CA LEU A 444 -7.39 28.79 25.86
C LEU A 444 -6.44 27.58 25.86
N MET A 445 -5.43 27.55 24.98
CA MET A 445 -4.39 26.53 25.01
C MET A 445 -3.66 26.55 26.35
N ASP A 446 -3.19 27.72 26.79
CA ASP A 446 -2.50 27.87 28.09
C ASP A 446 -3.42 27.45 29.26
N LEU A 447 -4.72 27.78 29.20
CA LEU A 447 -5.71 27.34 30.18
C LEU A 447 -5.78 25.81 30.25
N PHE A 448 -6.06 25.14 29.13
CA PHE A 448 -6.28 23.70 29.11
C PHE A 448 -4.99 22.90 29.36
N ALA A 449 -3.84 23.39 28.89
CA ALA A 449 -2.54 22.75 29.11
C ALA A 449 -2.07 22.82 30.57
N ALA A 450 -2.57 23.80 31.35
CA ALA A 450 -2.27 23.94 32.77
C ALA A 450 -3.41 23.45 33.68
N ASP A 451 -4.53 22.98 33.11
CA ASP A 451 -5.69 22.54 33.85
C ASP A 451 -5.39 21.22 34.59
N PRO A 452 -5.56 21.13 35.92
CA PRO A 452 -5.14 19.95 36.68
C PRO A 452 -5.94 18.68 36.34
N ILE A 453 -7.12 18.81 35.74
CA ILE A 453 -7.94 17.68 35.31
C ILE A 453 -7.48 17.18 33.93
N LEU A 454 -7.11 18.09 33.02
CA LEU A 454 -6.69 17.77 31.64
C LEU A 454 -5.18 17.51 31.49
N THR A 455 -4.34 18.16 32.30
CA THR A 455 -2.87 18.06 32.25
C THR A 455 -2.44 16.61 32.44
N GLY A 456 -1.56 16.14 31.56
CA GLY A 456 -1.13 14.74 31.57
C GLY A 456 -2.21 13.73 31.15
N LYS A 457 -3.33 14.17 30.59
CA LYS A 457 -4.37 13.29 29.99
C LYS A 457 -4.78 13.71 28.59
N VAL A 458 -4.69 15.00 28.29
CA VAL A 458 -4.95 15.59 26.99
C VAL A 458 -3.86 16.62 26.68
N ALA A 459 -3.06 16.38 25.65
CA ALA A 459 -2.13 17.39 25.14
C ALA A 459 -2.90 18.38 24.24
N VAL A 460 -2.70 19.68 24.44
CA VAL A 460 -3.42 20.73 23.72
C VAL A 460 -2.44 21.60 22.92
N TRP A 461 -2.73 21.80 21.64
CA TRP A 461 -1.91 22.58 20.71
C TRP A 461 -2.76 23.62 19.99
N ASN A 462 -2.17 24.74 19.57
CA ASN A 462 -2.86 25.80 18.83
C ASN A 462 -2.24 26.01 17.44
N SER A 463 -2.93 25.59 16.39
CA SER A 463 -2.46 25.61 15.00
C SER A 463 -3.27 26.53 14.09
N GLY A 464 -3.83 27.58 14.68
CA GLY A 464 -4.94 28.30 14.08
C GLY A 464 -6.28 27.69 14.45
N ASP A 465 -6.35 26.43 14.88
CA ASP A 465 -7.42 25.86 15.71
C ASP A 465 -6.81 25.17 16.92
N LEU A 466 -7.60 24.96 17.99
CA LEU A 466 -7.16 24.20 19.15
C LEU A 466 -7.28 22.71 18.86
N SER A 467 -6.17 21.99 18.97
CA SER A 467 -6.07 20.56 18.74
C SER A 467 -5.81 19.83 20.06
N PHE A 468 -6.69 18.90 20.42
CA PHE A 468 -6.63 18.13 21.66
C PHE A 468 -6.27 16.68 21.34
N PHE A 469 -5.17 16.20 21.90
CA PHE A 469 -4.66 14.84 21.71
C PHE A 469 -4.84 14.07 23.02
N PRO A 470 -5.87 13.21 23.11
CA PRO A 470 -5.95 12.25 24.21
C PRO A 470 -4.69 11.39 24.25
N ILE A 471 -4.36 10.91 25.44
CA ILE A 471 -3.07 10.29 25.67
C ILE A 471 -3.05 8.77 25.45
N THR A 472 -4.19 8.13 25.19
CA THR A 472 -4.30 6.66 25.23
C THR A 472 -4.99 6.04 24.02
N PRO A 473 -4.84 4.73 23.73
CA PRO A 473 -5.62 4.02 22.70
C PRO A 473 -7.15 4.06 22.88
N HIS A 474 -7.66 4.74 23.92
CA HIS A 474 -9.06 5.10 24.10
C HIS A 474 -9.37 6.46 23.44
N MET A 475 -8.54 6.90 22.47
CA MET A 475 -8.64 8.13 21.66
C MET A 475 -10.04 8.43 21.10
N GLY A 476 -10.89 7.41 20.98
CA GLY A 476 -12.27 7.54 20.55
C GLY A 476 -13.21 8.19 21.57
N ALA A 477 -12.87 8.20 22.86
CA ALA A 477 -13.83 8.48 23.93
C ALA A 477 -13.82 9.91 24.51
N LEU A 478 -12.89 10.78 24.11
CA LEU A 478 -12.93 12.20 24.50
C LEU A 478 -14.00 12.93 23.69
N SER A 479 -15.08 13.38 24.33
CA SER A 479 -15.97 14.42 23.84
C SER A 479 -15.54 15.76 24.39
N ILE A 480 -15.66 16.80 23.55
CA ILE A 480 -15.56 18.19 23.98
C ILE A 480 -16.83 18.86 23.47
N ASP A 481 -17.68 19.31 24.38
CA ASP A 481 -18.93 19.99 24.04
C ASP A 481 -18.79 21.47 24.35
N TYR A 482 -19.24 22.33 23.44
CA TYR A 482 -19.35 23.76 23.69
C TYR A 482 -20.70 24.03 24.35
N LEU A 483 -20.70 24.19 25.68
CA LEU A 483 -21.93 24.30 26.46
C LEU A 483 -22.60 25.65 26.27
N SER A 484 -21.81 26.72 26.29
CA SER A 484 -22.29 28.08 26.17
C SER A 484 -21.16 29.01 25.74
N GLY A 485 -21.53 30.12 25.10
CA GLY A 485 -20.63 31.25 25.04
C GLY A 485 -21.14 32.46 24.27
N PRO A 486 -20.26 33.37 23.85
CA PRO A 486 -20.64 34.75 23.55
C PRO A 486 -21.48 34.86 22.26
N ALA A 487 -22.47 35.74 22.28
CA ALA A 487 -23.36 35.96 21.14
C ALA A 487 -22.58 36.36 19.88
N GLY A 488 -22.86 35.69 18.75
CA GLY A 488 -22.17 35.91 17.47
C GLY A 488 -20.80 35.22 17.35
N THR A 489 -20.32 34.54 18.40
CA THR A 489 -19.11 33.71 18.35
C THR A 489 -19.49 32.23 18.20
N PHE A 490 -18.99 31.59 17.15
CA PHE A 490 -19.27 30.19 16.85
C PHE A 490 -18.07 29.32 17.20
N CYS A 491 -18.34 28.24 17.93
CA CYS A 491 -17.36 27.20 18.25
C CYS A 491 -17.76 25.90 17.55
N ARG A 492 -16.88 25.38 16.70
CA ARG A 492 -17.06 24.08 16.04
C ARG A 492 -16.04 23.09 16.59
N ILE A 493 -16.50 21.94 17.04
CA ILE A 493 -15.63 20.87 17.53
C ILE A 493 -15.77 19.65 16.61
N GLY A 494 -14.67 19.21 16.03
CA GLY A 494 -14.60 18.06 15.13
C GLY A 494 -13.61 17.00 15.60
N ARG A 495 -13.76 15.77 15.12
CA ARG A 495 -12.79 14.68 15.29
C ARG A 495 -11.96 14.54 14.03
N LEU A 496 -10.65 14.43 14.16
CA LEU A 496 -9.79 14.00 13.06
C LEU A 496 -9.46 12.51 13.23
N ASP A 497 -9.97 11.65 12.32
CA ASP A 497 -9.50 10.29 12.12
C ASP A 497 -8.52 10.26 10.92
N PRO A 498 -7.20 10.15 11.14
CA PRO A 498 -6.20 10.24 10.07
C PRO A 498 -6.18 9.03 9.12
N TYR A 499 -7.05 8.04 9.32
CA TYR A 499 -7.17 6.85 8.45
C TYR A 499 -8.48 6.78 7.64
N ALA A 500 -9.35 7.80 7.67
CA ALA A 500 -10.72 7.60 7.16
C ALA A 500 -11.44 8.80 6.51
N PHE A 501 -10.76 9.88 6.11
CA PHE A 501 -11.45 10.96 5.40
C PHE A 501 -11.29 10.87 3.89
N ALA A 502 -12.28 10.30 3.21
CA ALA A 502 -12.66 10.87 1.93
C ALA A 502 -13.28 12.25 2.22
N ALA A 503 -12.85 13.29 1.50
CA ALA A 503 -13.32 14.65 1.70
C ALA A 503 -14.87 14.70 1.64
N GLY A 504 -15.51 15.25 2.68
CA GLY A 504 -16.91 15.71 2.61
C GLY A 504 -17.99 14.89 3.31
N GLN A 505 -17.70 13.85 4.11
CA GLN A 505 -18.74 13.07 4.80
C GLN A 505 -18.72 13.24 6.33
N ASN A 506 -19.79 13.82 6.91
CA ASN A 506 -19.98 13.91 8.37
C ASN A 506 -20.49 12.57 8.92
N ARG A 507 -19.57 11.72 9.40
CA ARG A 507 -19.89 10.38 9.95
C ARG A 507 -19.46 10.25 11.41
N ILE A 508 -20.30 9.62 12.22
CA ILE A 508 -19.98 9.18 13.58
C ILE A 508 -19.63 7.70 13.52
N ARG A 509 -18.35 7.37 13.75
CA ARG A 509 -17.85 6.00 13.77
C ARG A 509 -17.81 5.43 15.17
N MET A 510 -18.51 4.31 15.37
CA MET A 510 -18.54 3.53 16.60
C MET A 510 -17.84 2.19 16.38
N ARG A 511 -16.78 1.92 17.14
CA ARG A 511 -16.14 0.61 17.18
C ARG A 511 -16.49 -0.08 18.48
N PHE A 512 -17.06 -1.28 18.39
CA PHE A 512 -17.44 -2.09 19.54
C PHE A 512 -16.28 -3.00 19.93
N ALA A 513 -16.06 -3.21 21.22
CA ALA A 513 -15.03 -4.11 21.77
C ALA A 513 -15.61 -4.87 22.98
N GLY A 514 -14.95 -5.96 23.40
CA GLY A 514 -15.42 -6.80 24.50
C GLY A 514 -16.29 -7.98 24.06
N ASN A 515 -16.97 -8.61 25.03
CA ASN A 515 -17.88 -9.74 24.79
C ASN A 515 -19.32 -9.24 24.73
N VAL A 516 -20.12 -9.75 23.78
CA VAL A 516 -21.56 -9.50 23.77
C VAL A 516 -22.20 -10.31 24.90
N SER A 517 -22.76 -9.62 25.89
CA SER A 517 -23.46 -10.24 27.01
C SER A 517 -24.96 -10.32 26.72
N ASN A 518 -25.66 -11.30 27.28
CA ASN A 518 -27.09 -11.52 27.04
C ASN A 518 -27.96 -10.50 27.76
N ALA A 519 -29.07 -10.08 27.13
CA ALA A 519 -30.07 -9.18 27.71
C ALA A 519 -29.49 -7.83 28.18
N GLU A 520 -28.41 -7.38 27.53
CA GLU A 520 -27.78 -6.10 27.79
C GLU A 520 -28.51 -5.01 27.00
N ILE A 521 -28.86 -3.92 27.68
CA ILE A 521 -29.49 -2.76 27.01
C ILE A 521 -28.39 -1.82 26.54
N LEU A 522 -28.28 -1.69 25.23
CA LEU A 522 -27.49 -0.66 24.56
C LEU A 522 -28.40 0.53 24.27
N SER A 523 -28.16 1.66 24.92
CA SER A 523 -28.88 2.91 24.67
C SER A 523 -28.03 3.86 23.83
N LEU A 524 -28.48 4.12 22.60
CA LEU A 524 -27.88 5.06 21.66
C LEU A 524 -28.69 6.36 21.68
N THR A 525 -28.13 7.40 22.30
CA THR A 525 -28.77 8.73 22.39
C THR A 525 -28.19 9.68 21.35
N PHE A 526 -29.01 10.07 20.39
CA PHE A 526 -28.73 11.03 19.32
C PHE A 526 -29.19 12.41 19.78
N ASN A 527 -28.32 13.42 19.77
CA ASN A 527 -28.70 14.80 20.10
C ASN A 527 -28.60 15.67 18.85
N ARG A 528 -29.71 16.32 18.51
CA ARG A 528 -29.87 17.25 17.39
C ARG A 528 -31.15 18.05 17.60
N ALA A 529 -31.18 19.33 17.26
CA ALA A 529 -32.28 20.20 17.69
C ALA A 529 -33.63 19.87 17.03
N ASP A 530 -33.62 19.22 15.88
CA ASP A 530 -34.80 18.73 15.14
C ASP A 530 -35.25 17.32 15.55
N LEU A 531 -34.53 16.65 16.46
CA LEU A 531 -35.04 15.46 17.14
C LEU A 531 -36.05 15.88 18.22
N PRO A 532 -37.07 15.05 18.51
CA PRO A 532 -38.06 15.37 19.55
C PRO A 532 -37.38 15.69 20.89
N GLY A 533 -37.51 16.94 21.37
CA GLY A 533 -36.87 17.38 22.62
C GLY A 533 -35.36 17.65 22.54
N GLY A 534 -34.80 17.79 21.33
CA GLY A 534 -33.37 18.02 21.11
C GLY A 534 -32.50 16.76 21.26
N SER A 535 -33.11 15.61 21.60
CA SER A 535 -32.42 14.34 21.85
C SER A 535 -33.37 13.14 21.68
N TYR A 536 -32.91 12.07 21.07
CA TYR A 536 -33.66 10.82 20.89
C TYR A 536 -32.80 9.62 21.29
N THR A 537 -33.34 8.70 22.10
CA THR A 537 -32.62 7.48 22.53
C THR A 537 -33.24 6.23 21.92
N LEU A 538 -32.45 5.54 21.09
CA LEU A 538 -32.74 4.19 20.63
C LEU A 538 -32.19 3.18 21.64
N SER A 539 -33.06 2.35 22.21
CA SER A 539 -32.65 1.23 23.07
C SER A 539 -32.67 -0.07 22.29
N TYR A 540 -31.55 -0.78 22.28
CA TYR A 540 -31.39 -2.10 21.68
C TYR A 540 -31.00 -3.12 22.75
N GLU A 541 -31.81 -4.16 22.92
CA GLU A 541 -31.50 -5.28 23.81
C GLU A 541 -30.78 -6.38 23.03
N THR A 542 -29.62 -6.81 23.51
CA THR A 542 -28.84 -7.90 22.90
C THR A 542 -29.57 -9.24 23.00
N ARG A 543 -29.66 -9.98 21.88
CA ARG A 543 -30.51 -11.19 21.78
C ARG A 543 -29.72 -12.49 21.80
N ILE A 544 -30.21 -13.45 22.58
CA ILE A 544 -29.66 -14.82 22.64
C ILE A 544 -29.78 -15.49 21.27
N GLY A 545 -28.65 -15.97 20.74
CA GLY A 545 -28.59 -16.74 19.50
C GLY A 545 -28.32 -15.93 18.22
N THR A 546 -28.55 -14.60 18.24
CA THR A 546 -28.36 -13.73 17.08
C THR A 546 -27.11 -12.87 17.22
N ASP A 547 -26.92 -12.13 18.32
CA ASP A 547 -25.79 -11.20 18.51
C ASP A 547 -24.51 -11.91 19.01
N LYS A 548 -24.10 -13.00 18.36
CA LYS A 548 -23.02 -13.89 18.83
C LYS A 548 -21.61 -13.30 18.72
N SER A 549 -21.45 -12.19 18.00
CA SER A 549 -20.17 -11.51 17.85
C SER A 549 -20.38 -10.02 17.69
N LEU A 550 -19.34 -9.22 17.94
CA LEU A 550 -19.38 -7.76 17.76
C LEU A 550 -19.72 -7.37 16.31
N GLN A 551 -19.35 -8.18 15.32
CA GLN A 551 -19.71 -7.97 13.91
C GLN A 551 -21.22 -8.15 13.70
N VAL A 552 -21.79 -9.21 14.26
CA VAL A 552 -23.23 -9.47 14.12
C VAL A 552 -24.03 -8.42 14.90
N LEU A 553 -23.56 -8.02 16.08
CA LEU A 553 -24.13 -6.91 16.84
C LEU A 553 -24.11 -5.60 16.03
N CYS A 554 -23.04 -5.30 15.29
CA CYS A 554 -23.00 -4.14 14.39
C CYS A 554 -24.05 -4.24 13.28
N ALA A 555 -24.26 -5.43 12.70
CA ALA A 555 -25.30 -5.63 11.70
C ALA A 555 -26.71 -5.48 12.30
N SER A 556 -26.93 -5.95 13.52
CA SER A 556 -28.20 -5.80 14.23
C SER A 556 -28.50 -4.34 14.61
N LEU A 557 -27.50 -3.60 15.11
CA LEU A 557 -27.61 -2.18 15.41
C LEU A 557 -27.79 -1.33 14.14
N ASN A 558 -27.10 -1.69 13.06
CA ASN A 558 -27.31 -1.09 11.75
C ASN A 558 -28.78 -1.22 11.31
N GLN A 559 -29.36 -2.41 11.45
CA GLN A 559 -30.75 -2.65 11.11
C GLN A 559 -31.70 -1.89 12.06
N ALA A 560 -31.41 -1.86 13.36
CA ALA A 560 -32.22 -1.15 14.34
C ALA A 560 -32.27 0.36 14.06
N ILE A 561 -31.13 1.00 13.78
CA ILE A 561 -31.05 2.44 13.48
C ILE A 561 -31.78 2.77 12.18
N ASN A 562 -31.58 1.99 11.12
CA ASN A 562 -32.19 2.27 9.82
C ASN A 562 -33.71 1.97 9.78
N ASN A 563 -34.20 1.16 10.71
CA ASN A 563 -35.64 0.87 10.85
C ASN A 563 -36.35 1.83 11.83
N ASP A 564 -35.60 2.60 12.62
CA ASP A 564 -36.18 3.56 13.54
C ASP A 564 -36.81 4.74 12.78
N THR A 565 -38.10 4.96 12.99
CA THR A 565 -38.88 5.94 12.23
C THR A 565 -38.47 7.38 12.55
N VAL A 566 -38.05 7.67 13.79
CA VAL A 566 -37.63 9.01 14.22
C VAL A 566 -36.27 9.35 13.63
N LEU A 567 -35.31 8.43 13.73
CA LEU A 567 -33.98 8.60 13.15
C LEU A 567 -34.03 8.68 11.62
N LYS A 568 -34.86 7.85 10.98
CA LYS A 568 -35.05 7.88 9.52
C LYS A 568 -35.69 9.18 9.04
N GLN A 569 -36.69 9.70 9.75
CA GLN A 569 -37.29 11.03 9.45
C GLN A 569 -36.29 12.16 9.64
N ALA A 570 -35.41 12.03 10.64
CA ALA A 570 -34.27 12.90 10.86
C ALA A 570 -33.13 12.70 9.82
N GLY A 571 -33.27 11.80 8.84
CA GLY A 571 -32.22 11.54 7.85
C GLY A 571 -30.94 10.95 8.46
N ILE A 572 -31.03 10.32 9.63
CA ILE A 572 -29.95 9.61 10.30
C ILE A 572 -30.01 8.14 9.84
N SER A 573 -28.90 7.62 9.36
CA SER A 573 -28.77 6.23 8.91
C SER A 573 -27.47 5.61 9.39
N ALA A 574 -27.42 4.29 9.44
CA ALA A 574 -26.22 3.55 9.81
C ALA A 574 -25.74 2.65 8.67
N PHE A 575 -24.47 2.25 8.69
CA PHE A 575 -23.92 1.19 7.84
C PHE A 575 -22.75 0.49 8.54
N PRO A 576 -22.62 -0.84 8.39
CA PRO A 576 -21.47 -1.56 8.93
C PRO A 576 -20.21 -1.20 8.12
N PHE A 577 -19.10 -0.91 8.80
CA PHE A 577 -17.84 -0.56 8.16
C PHE A 577 -17.00 -1.82 7.89
N GLY A 578 -16.41 -1.90 6.69
CA GLY A 578 -15.79 -3.13 6.17
C GLY A 578 -14.59 -3.64 6.96
N LEU A 579 -13.79 -2.75 7.58
CA LEU A 579 -12.61 -3.14 8.36
C LEU A 579 -12.29 -2.09 9.46
N PRO A 580 -12.25 -2.43 10.75
CA PRO A 580 -12.47 -3.76 11.31
C PRO A 580 -13.98 -4.08 11.43
N PRO A 581 -14.37 -5.36 11.27
CA PRO A 581 -15.77 -5.78 11.11
C PRO A 581 -16.68 -5.52 12.32
N ASN A 582 -16.13 -5.06 13.45
CA ASN A 582 -16.84 -4.63 14.67
C ASN A 582 -17.10 -3.11 14.71
N THR A 583 -17.29 -2.49 13.55
CA THR A 583 -17.42 -1.04 13.41
C THR A 583 -18.73 -0.70 12.72
N LEU A 584 -19.46 0.26 13.29
CA LEU A 584 -20.71 0.82 12.80
C LEU A 584 -20.51 2.31 12.54
N ASP A 585 -20.78 2.75 11.33
CA ASP A 585 -20.79 4.16 10.97
C ASP A 585 -22.22 4.66 10.93
N ILE A 586 -22.43 5.87 11.44
CA ILE A 586 -23.73 6.56 11.46
C ILE A 586 -23.55 7.88 10.73
N GLN A 587 -24.42 8.14 9.76
CA GLN A 587 -24.40 9.32 8.91
C GLN A 587 -25.71 10.11 9.00
N GLN A 588 -25.63 11.38 8.65
CA GLN A 588 -26.77 12.25 8.36
C GLN A 588 -26.85 12.51 6.85
N ALA A 589 -28.07 12.62 6.32
CA ALA A 589 -28.29 13.02 4.93
C ALA A 589 -27.75 14.44 4.66
N ASP A 590 -27.03 14.60 3.55
CA ASP A 590 -26.37 15.85 3.15
C ASP A 590 -27.35 17.03 3.03
N THR A 591 -27.36 17.86 4.06
CA THR A 591 -27.67 19.28 3.91
C THR A 591 -26.47 20.04 4.42
N TRP A 592 -25.82 20.84 3.55
CA TRP A 592 -24.72 21.74 3.90
C TRP A 592 -25.10 22.86 4.90
N ALA A 593 -26.25 22.73 5.57
CA ALA A 593 -26.76 23.59 6.64
C ALA A 593 -27.09 22.80 7.94
N GLY A 594 -26.71 21.53 8.05
CA GLY A 594 -27.15 20.66 9.15
C GLY A 594 -26.47 20.93 10.50
N GLU A 595 -27.30 21.22 11.51
CA GLU A 595 -26.97 21.30 12.93
C GLU A 595 -26.27 20.02 13.42
N GLY A 596 -25.22 20.15 14.23
CA GLY A 596 -24.33 19.05 14.58
C GLY A 596 -25.03 17.90 15.29
N LEU A 597 -25.10 16.74 14.64
CA LEU A 597 -25.49 15.47 15.27
C LEU A 597 -24.41 15.02 16.26
N SER A 598 -24.78 14.80 17.52
CA SER A 598 -23.94 14.09 18.50
C SER A 598 -24.59 12.77 18.91
N LEU A 599 -23.78 11.78 19.28
CA LEU A 599 -24.26 10.44 19.66
C LEU A 599 -23.52 9.97 20.92
N SER A 600 -24.28 9.59 21.95
CA SER A 600 -23.74 8.94 23.14
C SER A 600 -24.27 7.52 23.28
N LEU A 601 -23.38 6.57 23.51
CA LEU A 601 -23.71 5.19 23.82
C LEU A 601 -23.61 4.98 25.34
N ARG A 602 -24.65 4.39 25.94
CA ARG A 602 -24.59 3.82 27.30
C ARG A 602 -24.87 2.32 27.22
N SER A 603 -24.11 1.56 27.97
CA SER A 603 -24.25 0.11 28.14
C SER A 603 -24.36 -0.17 29.64
N THR A 604 -25.09 -1.22 30.01
CA THR A 604 -25.23 -1.69 31.41
C THR A 604 -24.09 -2.63 31.83
N GLY A 605 -23.07 -2.87 30.99
CA GLY A 605 -21.96 -3.82 31.20
C GLY A 605 -20.56 -3.26 30.91
N ALA A 606 -19.52 -4.03 31.27
CA ALA A 606 -18.11 -3.64 31.20
C ALA A 606 -17.55 -3.66 29.77
N VAL A 607 -17.75 -2.58 29.02
CA VAL A 607 -17.05 -2.34 27.75
C VAL A 607 -15.82 -1.46 28.01
N SER A 608 -14.66 -2.10 28.21
CA SER A 608 -13.35 -1.45 28.23
C SER A 608 -12.53 -1.87 27.01
N ALA A 609 -11.82 -0.93 26.40
CA ALA A 609 -10.73 -1.22 25.47
C ALA A 609 -9.43 -1.30 26.27
N THR A 610 -8.46 -2.07 25.79
CA THR A 610 -7.24 -2.41 26.52
C THR A 610 -6.05 -2.12 25.61
N PHE A 611 -5.00 -1.47 26.11
CA PHE A 611 -3.73 -1.39 25.37
C PHE A 611 -3.03 -2.74 25.45
N GLY A 612 -2.86 -3.38 24.29
CA GLY A 612 -2.18 -4.66 24.16
C GLY A 612 -2.90 -5.79 24.91
N GLU A 613 -2.92 -6.96 24.31
CA GLU A 613 -3.10 -8.18 25.09
C GLU A 613 -1.74 -8.56 25.69
N GLY A 614 -1.71 -9.17 26.88
CA GLY A 614 -0.45 -9.67 27.43
C GLY A 614 0.22 -10.59 26.41
N GLY A 615 1.52 -10.41 26.17
CA GLY A 615 2.24 -11.12 25.11
C GLY A 615 2.26 -10.41 23.75
N ALA A 616 1.59 -9.26 23.59
CA ALA A 616 1.68 -8.47 22.36
C ALA A 616 3.09 -7.90 22.15
N THR A 617 3.63 -8.07 20.95
CA THR A 617 4.85 -7.40 20.49
C THR A 617 4.52 -5.99 20.00
N GLY A 618 5.40 -5.02 20.28
CA GLY A 618 5.19 -3.64 19.87
C GLY A 618 6.46 -2.87 19.61
N THR A 619 6.31 -1.82 18.82
CA THR A 619 7.33 -0.80 18.54
C THR A 619 6.85 0.53 19.11
N PHE A 620 7.70 1.18 19.90
CA PHE A 620 7.48 2.47 20.53
C PHE A 620 8.45 3.47 19.92
N ILE A 621 7.93 4.59 19.42
CA ILE A 621 8.73 5.67 18.82
C ILE A 621 8.48 6.95 19.62
N TYR A 622 9.51 7.50 20.24
CA TYR A 622 9.37 8.74 20.99
C TYR A 622 9.11 9.91 20.04
N SER A 623 8.11 10.71 20.36
CA SER A 623 7.77 11.96 19.68
C SER A 623 8.02 13.11 20.63
N TYR A 624 9.00 13.95 20.28
CA TYR A 624 9.28 15.17 21.04
C TYR A 624 8.09 16.13 21.01
N LEU A 625 7.36 16.18 19.89
CA LEU A 625 6.17 17.02 19.74
C LEU A 625 5.02 16.61 20.66
N LEU A 626 4.93 15.33 21.04
CA LEU A 626 3.90 14.85 21.97
C LEU A 626 4.42 14.71 23.40
N ASP A 627 5.73 14.91 23.59
CA ASP A 627 6.48 14.49 24.76
C ASP A 627 6.07 13.08 25.24
N GLY A 628 6.07 12.12 24.29
CA GLY A 628 5.72 10.73 24.60
C GLY A 628 5.83 9.77 23.44
N TRP A 629 5.51 8.50 23.72
CA TRP A 629 5.76 7.36 22.86
C TRP A 629 4.57 7.07 21.95
N ILE A 630 4.81 7.01 20.65
CA ILE A 630 3.85 6.47 19.67
C ILE A 630 4.02 4.96 19.63
N TRP A 631 2.96 4.22 19.96
CA TRP A 631 2.96 2.77 19.89
C TRP A 631 2.31 2.23 18.62
N ARG A 632 2.89 1.16 18.10
CA ARG A 632 2.27 0.29 17.10
C ARG A 632 2.48 -1.18 17.48
N PRO A 633 1.53 -2.07 17.14
CA PRO A 633 1.76 -3.50 17.20
C PRO A 633 2.80 -3.94 16.15
N GLY A 634 3.56 -4.99 16.49
CA GLY A 634 4.55 -5.60 15.60
C GLY A 634 5.89 -4.86 15.48
N GLY A 635 6.67 -5.24 14.47
CA GLY A 635 8.01 -4.71 14.20
C GLY A 635 7.99 -3.35 13.50
N MET A 636 9.18 -2.76 13.30
CA MET A 636 9.38 -1.50 12.59
C MET A 636 9.35 -1.77 11.08
N LEU A 637 8.56 -1.00 10.33
CA LEU A 637 8.58 -1.09 8.88
C LEU A 637 9.82 -0.37 8.36
N GLN A 638 10.54 -1.03 7.46
CA GLN A 638 11.83 -0.58 6.93
C GLN A 638 11.86 -0.79 5.42
N SER A 639 12.68 0.00 4.74
CA SER A 639 13.02 -0.15 3.33
C SER A 639 13.63 -1.52 3.07
N ILE A 640 13.53 -2.00 1.82
CA ILE A 640 14.48 -3.01 1.33
C ILE A 640 15.91 -2.47 1.41
N PRO A 641 16.94 -3.32 1.40
CA PRO A 641 18.33 -2.86 1.45
C PRO A 641 18.65 -1.87 0.33
N PHE A 642 19.32 -0.76 0.67
CA PHE A 642 19.74 0.22 -0.34
C PHE A 642 20.75 -0.35 -1.34
N GLU A 643 21.50 -1.38 -0.93
CA GLU A 643 22.34 -2.23 -1.79
C GLU A 643 21.56 -2.79 -2.99
N TYR A 644 20.32 -3.25 -2.77
CA TYR A 644 19.46 -3.76 -3.85
C TYR A 644 19.11 -2.67 -4.86
N MET A 645 18.75 -1.47 -4.37
CA MET A 645 18.39 -0.34 -5.23
C MET A 645 19.57 0.10 -6.08
N VAL A 646 20.76 0.21 -5.47
CA VAL A 646 22.02 0.53 -6.15
C VAL A 646 22.36 -0.53 -7.20
N GLU A 647 22.24 -1.82 -6.89
CA GLU A 647 22.52 -2.90 -7.84
C GLU A 647 21.62 -2.79 -9.09
N LEU A 648 20.31 -2.63 -8.90
CA LEU A 648 19.35 -2.51 -10.00
C LEU A 648 19.63 -1.27 -10.87
N CYS A 649 19.84 -0.10 -10.26
CA CYS A 649 20.14 1.14 -10.98
C CYS A 649 21.49 1.08 -11.69
N ASN A 650 22.53 0.52 -11.07
CA ASN A 650 23.84 0.36 -11.70
C ASN A 650 23.84 -0.65 -12.84
N ALA A 651 23.04 -1.72 -12.73
CA ALA A 651 22.95 -2.75 -13.76
C ALA A 651 22.20 -2.25 -15.00
N THR A 652 21.17 -1.43 -14.82
CA THR A 652 20.32 -0.87 -15.88
C THR A 652 20.83 0.47 -16.42
N GLY A 653 21.62 1.17 -15.61
CA GLY A 653 22.05 2.54 -15.85
C GLY A 653 20.97 3.59 -15.59
N ALA A 654 19.77 3.22 -15.16
CA ALA A 654 18.68 4.15 -14.85
C ALA A 654 18.98 4.96 -13.58
N GLY A 655 18.50 6.20 -13.52
CA GLY A 655 18.60 7.03 -12.32
C GLY A 655 17.92 6.36 -11.11
N CYS A 656 18.49 6.53 -9.93
CA CYS A 656 17.97 5.95 -8.68
C CYS A 656 17.14 6.98 -7.95
N TRP A 657 15.83 6.80 -7.86
CA TRP A 657 14.91 7.73 -7.20
C TRP A 657 14.32 7.12 -5.92
N VAL A 658 14.57 7.76 -4.77
CA VAL A 658 14.09 7.32 -3.45
C VAL A 658 13.08 8.28 -2.83
N ASN A 659 12.20 7.74 -1.97
CA ASN A 659 11.20 8.51 -1.24
C ASN A 659 11.59 8.60 0.24
N TRP A 660 11.66 9.81 0.78
CA TRP A 660 11.97 10.02 2.19
C TRP A 660 10.74 9.82 3.08
N PRO A 661 10.82 9.04 4.17
CA PRO A 661 9.72 8.93 5.12
C PRO A 661 9.48 10.26 5.84
N ILE A 662 8.21 10.53 6.19
CA ILE A 662 7.81 11.79 6.88
C ILE A 662 8.40 11.90 8.30
N ASN A 663 8.71 10.76 8.92
CA ASN A 663 9.22 10.65 10.28
C ASN A 663 10.62 10.03 10.27
N THR A 664 11.60 10.85 9.93
CA THR A 664 13.03 10.55 10.05
C THR A 664 13.81 11.80 10.46
N ASN A 665 15.07 11.61 10.85
CA ASN A 665 15.97 12.65 11.34
C ASN A 665 17.00 13.11 10.28
N ALA A 666 17.72 14.18 10.57
CA ALA A 666 18.69 14.78 9.65
C ALA A 666 19.88 13.87 9.33
N GLN A 667 20.37 13.11 10.32
CA GLN A 667 21.54 12.25 10.16
C GLN A 667 21.26 11.10 9.19
N PHE A 668 20.07 10.50 9.29
CA PHE A 668 19.64 9.44 8.37
C PHE A 668 19.65 9.90 6.92
N ILE A 669 19.05 11.05 6.61
CA ILE A 669 19.03 11.60 5.24
C ILE A 669 20.44 11.79 4.70
N THR A 670 21.33 12.32 5.55
CA THR A 670 22.74 12.56 5.22
C THR A 670 23.47 11.26 4.92
N ASP A 671 23.35 10.26 5.79
CA ASP A 671 24.04 8.97 5.66
C ASP A 671 23.55 8.15 4.47
N VAL A 672 22.22 8.13 4.25
CA VAL A 672 21.64 7.46 3.08
C VAL A 672 22.12 8.15 1.79
N THR A 673 22.11 9.48 1.75
CA THR A 673 22.59 10.21 0.57
C THR A 673 24.09 9.98 0.33
N ASN A 674 24.91 9.95 1.39
CA ASN A 674 26.33 9.60 1.30
C ASN A 674 26.51 8.19 0.70
N TYR A 675 25.71 7.22 1.14
CA TYR A 675 25.75 5.87 0.62
C TYR A 675 25.42 5.82 -0.89
N PHE A 676 24.33 6.44 -1.35
CA PHE A 676 24.00 6.46 -2.78
C PHE A 676 25.06 7.21 -3.60
N ARG A 677 25.55 8.35 -3.12
CA ARG A 677 26.64 9.10 -3.75
C ARG A 677 27.91 8.27 -3.93
N ASP A 678 28.23 7.42 -2.96
CA ASP A 678 29.48 6.66 -3.00
C ASP A 678 29.34 5.32 -3.75
N ASN A 679 28.12 4.77 -3.90
CA ASN A 679 27.91 3.43 -4.47
C ASN A 679 27.21 3.39 -5.84
N LEU A 680 26.56 4.47 -6.30
CA LEU A 680 26.03 4.53 -7.66
C LEU A 680 27.18 4.64 -8.68
N LYS A 681 27.01 4.18 -9.92
CA LYS A 681 27.98 4.43 -10.99
C LYS A 681 28.10 5.94 -11.29
N PRO A 682 29.23 6.42 -11.84
CA PRO A 682 29.46 7.86 -12.05
C PRO A 682 28.44 8.55 -12.96
N ASN A 683 27.80 7.81 -13.87
CA ASN A 683 26.80 8.31 -14.81
C ASN A 683 25.33 8.05 -14.37
N VAL A 684 25.13 7.50 -13.18
CA VAL A 684 23.79 7.26 -12.63
C VAL A 684 23.39 8.42 -11.72
N ASN A 685 22.26 9.04 -12.06
CA ASN A 685 21.70 10.15 -11.30
C ASN A 685 20.98 9.68 -10.03
N PHE A 686 20.85 10.57 -9.06
CA PHE A 686 20.12 10.32 -7.82
C PHE A 686 18.95 11.28 -7.68
N GLY A 687 17.77 10.75 -7.38
CA GLY A 687 16.51 11.49 -7.27
C GLY A 687 15.91 11.31 -5.89
N THR A 688 15.32 12.36 -5.33
CA THR A 688 14.59 12.25 -4.06
C THR A 688 13.32 13.09 -4.03
N GLU A 689 12.38 12.64 -3.21
CA GLU A 689 11.19 13.40 -2.83
C GLU A 689 10.76 13.03 -1.40
N VAL A 690 9.74 13.71 -0.89
CA VAL A 690 9.22 13.45 0.45
C VAL A 690 7.88 12.73 0.41
N GLY A 691 7.81 11.60 1.11
CA GLY A 691 6.61 10.78 1.26
C GLY A 691 6.20 10.06 -0.01
N ASN A 692 5.04 9.40 0.05
CA ASN A 692 4.34 8.87 -1.10
C ASN A 692 2.94 9.51 -1.13
N GLU A 693 2.55 10.03 -2.30
CA GLU A 693 1.23 10.58 -2.60
C GLU A 693 0.72 11.46 -1.47
N MET A 694 1.39 12.58 -1.23
CA MET A 694 1.04 13.44 -0.09
C MET A 694 -0.36 14.09 -0.22
N TRP A 695 -1.11 13.81 -1.29
CA TRP A 695 -2.54 14.08 -1.47
C TRP A 695 -3.47 12.90 -1.16
N ASN A 696 -2.97 11.67 -1.03
CA ASN A 696 -3.80 10.48 -0.92
C ASN A 696 -4.26 10.28 0.53
N PHE A 697 -5.52 10.63 0.79
CA PHE A 697 -6.14 10.61 2.11
C PHE A 697 -6.20 9.22 2.76
N GLY A 698 -6.13 8.15 1.96
CA GLY A 698 -6.11 6.77 2.45
C GLY A 698 -4.72 6.29 2.88
N GLN A 699 -3.66 7.02 2.54
CA GLN A 699 -2.29 6.58 2.77
C GLN A 699 -1.72 7.10 4.10
N SER A 700 -0.93 6.26 4.76
CA SER A 700 -0.37 6.58 6.09
C SER A 700 0.52 7.84 6.15
N PRO A 701 1.33 8.20 5.13
CA PRO A 701 2.10 9.45 5.14
C PRO A 701 1.21 10.69 5.26
N TRP A 702 0.06 10.70 4.58
CA TRP A 702 -0.84 11.85 4.60
C TRP A 702 -1.32 12.15 6.01
N GLY A 703 -1.86 11.14 6.70
CA GLY A 703 -2.39 11.27 8.06
C GLY A 703 -1.32 11.67 9.07
N ARG A 704 -0.09 11.18 8.89
CA ARG A 704 1.07 11.56 9.73
C ARG A 704 1.48 13.01 9.52
N ALA A 705 1.61 13.44 8.26
CA ALA A 705 1.93 14.82 7.94
C ALA A 705 0.83 15.77 8.43
N MET A 706 -0.43 15.37 8.34
CA MET A 706 -1.56 16.12 8.87
C MET A 706 -1.45 16.31 10.39
N ALA A 707 -1.27 15.21 11.15
CA ALA A 707 -1.11 15.24 12.60
C ALA A 707 0.10 16.08 13.04
N LYS A 708 1.24 15.91 12.37
CA LYS A 708 2.46 16.69 12.62
C LYS A 708 2.27 18.17 12.30
N GLY A 709 1.50 18.46 11.25
CA GLY A 709 1.16 19.82 10.85
C GLY A 709 0.39 20.56 11.95
N PHE A 710 -0.59 19.88 12.56
CA PHE A 710 -1.30 20.42 13.72
C PHE A 710 -0.38 20.61 14.93
N CYS A 711 0.50 19.65 15.22
CA CYS A 711 1.44 19.76 16.34
C CYS A 711 2.42 20.93 16.14
N LEU A 712 2.77 21.26 14.90
CA LEU A 712 3.66 22.37 14.56
C LEU A 712 2.96 23.71 14.35
N GLY A 713 1.66 23.79 14.64
CA GLY A 713 0.96 25.06 14.60
C GLY A 713 0.47 25.51 13.20
N PHE A 714 0.51 24.63 12.19
CA PHE A 714 0.08 24.99 10.82
C PHE A 714 -1.44 25.03 10.66
N ALA A 715 -1.91 26.01 9.88
CA ALA A 715 -3.33 26.31 9.66
C ALA A 715 -4.16 25.06 9.33
N SER A 716 -5.26 24.86 10.04
CA SER A 716 -6.13 23.68 10.06
C SER A 716 -7.22 23.61 8.98
N GLY A 717 -7.21 24.51 7.99
CA GLY A 717 -8.20 24.50 6.91
C GLY A 717 -7.89 23.39 5.89
N SER A 718 -8.83 22.48 5.60
CA SER A 718 -8.63 21.41 4.61
C SER A 718 -7.30 20.64 4.83
N ASN A 719 -6.52 20.40 3.78
CA ASN A 719 -5.23 19.69 3.80
C ASN A 719 -4.02 20.59 4.09
N ASN A 720 -4.22 21.84 4.49
CA ASN A 720 -3.13 22.81 4.68
C ASN A 720 -2.01 22.35 5.64
N PRO A 721 -2.29 21.65 6.77
CA PRO A 721 -1.23 21.15 7.64
C PRO A 721 -0.36 20.10 6.96
N ASN A 722 -0.97 19.17 6.22
CA ASN A 722 -0.23 18.18 5.43
C ASN A 722 0.68 18.88 4.41
N TYR A 723 0.12 19.76 3.60
CA TYR A 723 0.89 20.44 2.55
C TYR A 723 2.08 21.21 3.15
N SER A 724 1.85 21.92 4.26
CA SER A 724 2.91 22.66 4.96
C SER A 724 4.02 21.74 5.47
N ILE A 725 3.68 20.56 6.01
CA ILE A 725 4.69 19.58 6.44
C ILE A 725 5.46 19.01 5.25
N THR A 726 4.77 18.66 4.17
CA THR A 726 5.40 18.16 2.94
C THR A 726 6.38 19.18 2.38
N ALA A 727 5.97 20.45 2.34
CA ALA A 727 6.79 21.57 1.89
C ALA A 727 8.01 21.80 2.81
N LEU A 728 7.78 21.81 4.12
CA LEU A 728 8.84 21.95 5.13
C LEU A 728 9.88 20.84 5.00
N ARG A 729 9.44 19.58 4.87
CA ARG A 729 10.32 18.43 4.70
C ARG A 729 11.00 18.39 3.35
N THR A 730 10.34 18.82 2.28
CA THR A 730 10.97 18.97 0.96
C THR A 730 12.20 19.86 1.07
N LYS A 731 12.06 21.02 1.74
CA LYS A 731 13.18 21.92 1.95
C LYS A 731 14.27 21.33 2.86
N GLN A 732 13.88 20.85 4.04
CA GLN A 732 14.84 20.37 5.04
C GLN A 732 15.60 19.11 4.58
N TYR A 733 14.91 18.12 4.01
CA TYR A 733 15.56 16.91 3.49
C TYR A 733 16.33 17.22 2.21
N GLY A 734 15.81 18.11 1.35
CA GLY A 734 16.48 18.55 0.14
C GLY A 734 17.81 19.25 0.39
N ASP A 735 17.89 20.17 1.36
CA ASP A 735 19.16 20.82 1.73
C ASP A 735 20.22 19.83 2.20
N LEU A 736 19.82 18.90 3.07
CA LEU A 736 20.71 17.84 3.56
C LEU A 736 21.18 16.93 2.42
N THR A 737 20.27 16.58 1.51
CA THR A 737 20.57 15.77 0.33
C THR A 737 21.53 16.50 -0.61
N ILE A 738 21.29 17.80 -0.88
CA ILE A 738 22.18 18.63 -1.69
C ILE A 738 23.57 18.65 -1.07
N ALA A 739 23.68 19.02 0.21
CA ALA A 739 24.96 19.12 0.90
C ALA A 739 25.76 17.80 0.87
N ALA A 740 25.09 16.68 1.19
CA ALA A 740 25.72 15.36 1.18
C ALA A 740 26.15 14.95 -0.25
N TRP A 741 25.29 15.14 -1.25
CA TRP A 741 25.59 14.76 -2.64
C TRP A 741 26.71 15.61 -3.24
N THR A 742 26.63 16.94 -3.09
CA THR A 742 27.55 17.87 -3.75
C THR A 742 28.95 17.89 -3.16
N ALA A 743 29.16 17.20 -2.03
CA ALA A 743 30.48 16.99 -1.46
C ALA A 743 31.44 16.22 -2.40
N LYS A 744 30.91 15.36 -3.29
CA LYS A 744 31.74 14.61 -4.27
C LYS A 744 31.15 14.49 -5.68
N ARG A 745 29.89 14.87 -5.89
CA ARG A 745 29.20 14.77 -7.19
C ARG A 745 28.61 16.09 -7.63
N PRO A 746 28.45 16.34 -8.94
CA PRO A 746 27.84 17.57 -9.42
C PRO A 746 26.35 17.66 -9.06
N ARG A 747 25.87 18.87 -8.73
CA ARG A 747 24.44 19.17 -8.47
C ARG A 747 23.53 18.77 -9.64
N ALA A 748 24.05 18.79 -10.87
CA ALA A 748 23.32 18.40 -12.08
C ALA A 748 22.93 16.91 -12.13
N GLN A 749 23.59 16.05 -11.34
CA GLN A 749 23.25 14.62 -11.20
C GLN A 749 22.28 14.34 -10.03
N LEU A 750 21.90 15.37 -9.28
CA LEU A 750 20.89 15.29 -8.23
C LEU A 750 19.55 15.82 -8.76
N TYR A 751 18.46 15.16 -8.39
CA TYR A 751 17.12 15.51 -8.79
C TYR A 751 16.21 15.60 -7.55
N LEU A 752 15.66 16.77 -7.27
CA LEU A 752 14.71 16.98 -6.19
C LEU A 752 13.32 17.24 -6.75
N PHE A 753 12.36 16.39 -6.40
CA PHE A 753 11.02 16.44 -6.93
C PHE A 753 9.99 16.82 -5.87
N ASN A 754 9.01 17.65 -6.25
CA ASN A 754 7.87 18.00 -5.40
C ASN A 754 6.55 17.56 -6.03
N GLN A 755 5.83 16.74 -5.28
CA GLN A 755 4.66 16.02 -5.73
C GLN A 755 3.36 16.80 -5.46
N SER A 756 2.38 16.72 -6.36
CA SER A 756 1.05 17.33 -6.20
C SER A 756 -0.06 16.54 -6.93
N ALA A 757 -1.32 16.72 -6.55
CA ALA A 757 -2.49 16.27 -7.30
C ALA A 757 -3.16 17.40 -8.08
N THR A 758 -4.07 17.06 -9.01
CA THR A 758 -4.75 18.03 -9.89
C THR A 758 -5.49 19.12 -9.11
N TRP A 759 -6.11 18.77 -7.98
CA TRP A 759 -6.81 19.72 -7.10
C TRP A 759 -5.89 20.51 -6.16
N ASP A 760 -4.59 20.17 -6.09
CA ASP A 760 -3.62 20.85 -5.22
C ASP A 760 -3.06 22.13 -5.86
N LEU A 761 -3.19 22.30 -7.18
CA LEU A 761 -2.54 23.38 -7.94
C LEU A 761 -2.94 24.80 -7.47
N GLY A 762 -4.07 24.93 -6.78
CA GLY A 762 -4.49 26.19 -6.13
C GLY A 762 -3.72 26.55 -4.83
N ASN A 763 -3.00 25.61 -4.23
CA ASN A 763 -2.37 25.77 -2.90
C ASN A 763 -0.86 26.08 -2.95
N THR A 764 -0.31 26.23 -4.16
CA THR A 764 1.13 26.32 -4.43
C THR A 764 1.82 27.55 -3.81
N ASN A 765 1.08 28.65 -3.62
CA ASN A 765 1.64 29.85 -2.98
C ASN A 765 1.74 29.72 -1.45
N MET A 766 0.67 29.30 -0.78
CA MET A 766 0.62 29.37 0.68
C MET A 766 1.18 28.12 1.36
N PHE A 767 0.85 26.92 0.90
CA PHE A 767 1.11 25.70 1.68
C PHE A 767 2.10 24.72 1.03
N GLN A 768 2.50 24.94 -0.24
CA GLN A 768 3.43 24.05 -0.95
C GLN A 768 4.67 24.82 -1.47
N PHE A 769 4.69 25.15 -2.77
CA PHE A 769 5.89 25.57 -3.49
C PHE A 769 6.55 26.83 -2.92
N LYS A 770 5.80 27.93 -2.75
CA LYS A 770 6.36 29.16 -2.15
C LYS A 770 6.42 29.12 -0.63
N GLY A 771 5.74 28.15 0.00
CA GLY A 771 5.81 27.92 1.43
C GLY A 771 5.38 29.12 2.28
N GLY A 772 4.38 29.90 1.88
CA GLY A 772 3.90 31.06 2.65
C GLY A 772 3.60 30.78 4.13
N SER A 773 3.20 29.54 4.47
CA SER A 773 2.96 29.08 5.84
C SER A 773 4.22 28.74 6.62
N LEU A 774 5.36 28.59 5.94
CA LEU A 774 6.66 28.22 6.52
C LEU A 774 7.40 29.44 7.06
N ASP A 775 6.72 30.24 7.87
CA ASP A 775 7.29 31.43 8.48
C ASP A 775 7.44 31.23 9.99
N ALA A 776 8.67 31.04 10.46
CA ALA A 776 8.97 30.91 11.88
C ALA A 776 8.64 32.19 12.67
N ALA A 777 8.67 33.37 12.04
CA ALA A 777 8.28 34.61 12.72
C ALA A 777 6.77 34.67 13.01
N ALA A 778 5.95 34.13 12.10
CA ALA A 778 4.50 34.06 12.24
C ALA A 778 4.02 32.82 13.01
N ASN A 779 4.71 31.68 12.89
CA ASN A 779 4.38 30.43 13.55
C ASN A 779 5.34 30.14 14.72
N ARG A 780 4.94 30.56 15.92
CA ARG A 780 5.74 30.43 17.15
C ARG A 780 5.95 29.00 17.63
N ILE A 781 5.03 28.07 17.31
CA ILE A 781 5.18 26.66 17.70
C ILE A 781 6.27 26.03 16.84
N TYR A 782 6.23 26.28 15.53
CA TYR A 782 7.31 25.90 14.63
C TYR A 782 8.64 26.52 15.07
N ALA A 783 8.67 27.81 15.40
CA ALA A 783 9.86 28.49 15.92
C ALA A 783 10.43 27.84 17.18
N ALA A 784 9.57 27.51 18.14
CA ALA A 784 9.94 26.89 19.41
C ALA A 784 10.42 25.44 19.25
N HIS A 785 9.87 24.70 18.28
CA HIS A 785 10.31 23.34 17.99
C HIS A 785 11.74 23.30 17.42
N GLY A 786 12.11 24.29 16.62
CA GLY A 786 13.45 24.40 16.06
C GLY A 786 13.66 23.70 14.71
N GLY A 787 14.89 23.75 14.22
CA GLY A 787 15.32 23.11 12.98
C GLY A 787 15.48 21.59 13.12
N LEU A 788 15.34 20.86 12.02
CA LEU A 788 15.43 19.38 11.97
C LEU A 788 16.79 18.85 12.48
N GLY A 789 17.89 19.58 12.29
CA GLY A 789 19.22 19.23 12.78
C GLY A 789 19.57 19.81 14.16
N GLY A 790 18.58 20.39 14.86
CA GLY A 790 18.80 21.23 16.03
C GLY A 790 18.96 22.72 15.69
N GLY A 791 18.87 23.58 16.70
CA GLY A 791 18.95 25.04 16.55
C GLY A 791 17.62 25.73 16.19
N PRO A 792 17.62 27.05 15.95
CA PRO A 792 16.42 27.83 15.66
C PRO A 792 15.72 27.38 14.37
N ALA A 793 14.38 27.47 14.31
CA ALA A 793 13.63 27.13 13.11
C ALA A 793 13.79 28.22 12.03
N PRO A 794 14.21 27.88 10.79
CA PRO A 794 14.30 28.86 9.71
C PRO A 794 12.94 29.18 9.08
N SER A 795 12.77 30.38 8.52
CA SER A 795 11.66 30.68 7.62
C SER A 795 12.01 30.25 6.18
N TYR A 796 11.06 29.59 5.51
CA TYR A 796 11.15 29.08 4.14
C TYR A 796 10.05 29.66 3.23
N ASN A 797 9.56 30.86 3.53
CA ASN A 797 8.46 31.53 2.82
C ASN A 797 8.92 32.59 1.80
N ALA A 798 10.23 32.81 1.65
CA ALA A 798 10.79 33.83 0.78
C ALA A 798 11.97 33.30 -0.05
N ALA A 799 12.08 33.79 -1.30
CA ALA A 799 13.20 33.43 -2.18
C ALA A 799 14.53 33.93 -1.60
N PRO A 800 15.65 33.23 -1.83
CA PRO A 800 15.81 31.98 -2.59
C PRO A 800 15.67 30.71 -1.72
N ASN A 801 14.98 30.79 -0.57
CA ASN A 801 14.97 29.73 0.45
C ASN A 801 13.63 28.97 0.52
N ARG A 802 12.78 29.05 -0.51
CA ARG A 802 11.48 28.35 -0.53
C ARG A 802 11.67 26.87 -0.88
N PRO A 803 10.71 25.99 -0.53
CA PRO A 803 10.73 24.59 -0.94
C PRO A 803 10.96 24.42 -2.44
N ILE A 804 10.27 25.22 -3.27
CA ILE A 804 10.40 25.14 -4.73
C ILE A 804 11.73 25.64 -5.27
N ASP A 805 12.48 26.47 -4.52
CA ASP A 805 13.72 27.07 -5.02
C ASP A 805 14.85 26.03 -5.15
N ILE A 806 14.79 24.95 -4.37
CA ILE A 806 15.76 23.85 -4.44
C ILE A 806 15.31 22.69 -5.35
N CYS A 807 14.02 22.63 -5.69
CA CYS A 807 13.45 21.59 -6.53
C CYS A 807 13.91 21.72 -7.99
N ASP A 808 14.04 20.58 -8.63
CA ASP A 808 14.32 20.44 -10.05
C ASP A 808 13.06 20.22 -10.89
N ALA A 809 12.02 19.69 -10.23
CA ALA A 809 10.81 19.26 -10.89
C ALA A 809 9.59 19.35 -9.99
N ILE A 810 8.45 19.56 -10.64
CA ILE A 810 7.11 19.42 -10.05
C ILE A 810 6.34 18.37 -10.82
N GLY A 811 5.30 17.81 -10.20
CA GLY A 811 4.46 16.88 -10.92
C GLY A 811 3.06 16.70 -10.38
N VAL A 812 2.17 16.33 -11.30
CA VAL A 812 0.76 16.03 -11.05
C VAL A 812 0.49 14.56 -11.36
N ALA A 813 -0.48 13.94 -10.68
CA ALA A 813 -0.96 12.59 -11.02
C ALA A 813 -2.21 12.64 -11.92
N PRO A 814 -2.07 12.59 -13.27
CA PRO A 814 -3.23 12.62 -14.16
C PRO A 814 -3.89 11.25 -14.32
N TYR A 815 -5.03 11.07 -13.68
CA TYR A 815 -5.92 9.93 -13.90
C TYR A 815 -7.01 10.32 -14.89
N TRP A 816 -6.91 9.83 -16.12
CA TRP A 816 -7.89 10.12 -17.16
C TRP A 816 -8.63 8.86 -17.57
N GLY A 817 -9.92 8.96 -17.85
CA GLY A 817 -10.75 7.80 -18.17
C GLY A 817 -11.76 8.16 -19.24
N SER A 818 -12.85 7.41 -19.26
CA SER A 818 -14.00 7.72 -20.09
C SER A 818 -15.11 8.31 -19.22
N PRO A 819 -15.93 9.25 -19.73
CA PRO A 819 -17.14 9.72 -19.04
C PRO A 819 -18.16 8.61 -18.70
N TRP A 820 -17.97 7.41 -19.25
CA TRP A 820 -18.82 6.25 -19.09
C TRP A 820 -18.22 5.13 -18.23
N ILE A 821 -16.88 5.03 -18.13
CA ILE A 821 -16.17 3.98 -17.37
C ILE A 821 -14.91 4.54 -16.71
N ALA A 822 -14.74 4.29 -15.41
CA ALA A 822 -13.61 4.81 -14.61
C ALA A 822 -13.18 3.87 -13.45
N GLY A 823 -13.36 2.55 -13.60
CA GLY A 823 -12.78 1.54 -12.69
C GLY A 823 -13.71 0.99 -11.60
N ASP A 824 -15.02 1.24 -11.69
CA ASP A 824 -16.04 0.62 -10.83
C ASP A 824 -17.38 0.57 -11.58
N VAL A 825 -18.16 -0.49 -11.41
CA VAL A 825 -19.48 -0.66 -12.06
C VAL A 825 -20.45 0.50 -11.75
N ASN A 826 -20.30 1.16 -10.61
CA ASN A 826 -21.14 2.28 -10.17
C ASN A 826 -20.94 3.55 -11.02
N TYR A 827 -19.84 3.66 -11.76
CA TYR A 827 -19.64 4.74 -12.74
C TYR A 827 -20.64 4.66 -13.91
N ILE A 828 -21.12 3.47 -14.21
CA ILE A 828 -22.21 3.26 -15.17
C ILE A 828 -23.50 3.66 -14.46
N LYS A 829 -24.16 4.71 -14.97
CA LYS A 829 -25.35 5.33 -14.37
C LYS A 829 -26.19 6.02 -15.44
N GLY A 830 -27.36 6.50 -15.05
CA GLY A 830 -28.28 7.19 -15.96
C GLY A 830 -29.04 6.21 -16.86
N ALA A 831 -29.58 6.69 -17.97
CA ALA A 831 -30.36 5.90 -18.92
C ALA A 831 -29.46 5.23 -19.98
N ALA A 832 -29.98 4.16 -20.60
CA ALA A 832 -29.24 3.41 -21.63
C ALA A 832 -28.81 4.30 -22.81
N PHE A 833 -29.66 5.22 -23.26
CA PHE A 833 -29.33 6.13 -24.38
C PHE A 833 -28.16 7.06 -24.06
N GLU A 834 -27.98 7.44 -22.78
CA GLU A 834 -26.84 8.27 -22.35
C GLU A 834 -25.52 7.48 -22.38
N ASN A 835 -25.60 6.15 -22.43
CA ASN A 835 -24.47 5.22 -22.49
C ASN A 835 -24.34 4.56 -23.88
N ALA A 836 -25.16 4.96 -24.86
CA ALA A 836 -25.18 4.38 -26.20
C ALA A 836 -23.80 4.28 -26.87
N PRO A 837 -22.87 5.27 -26.76
CA PRO A 837 -21.54 5.14 -27.34
C PRO A 837 -20.72 3.95 -26.81
N LEU A 838 -20.81 3.66 -25.50
CA LEU A 838 -20.15 2.52 -24.88
C LEU A 838 -20.83 1.20 -25.29
N LEU A 839 -22.16 1.17 -25.24
CA LEU A 839 -22.95 -0.02 -25.53
C LEU A 839 -22.80 -0.44 -27.01
N GLN A 840 -22.80 0.53 -27.92
CA GLN A 840 -22.61 0.28 -29.35
C GLN A 840 -21.20 -0.24 -29.65
N ALA A 841 -20.15 0.36 -29.07
CA ALA A 841 -18.79 -0.13 -29.26
C ALA A 841 -18.64 -1.60 -28.79
N ALA A 842 -19.25 -1.95 -27.65
CA ALA A 842 -19.24 -3.32 -27.15
C ALA A 842 -19.98 -4.30 -28.08
N LYS A 843 -21.10 -3.87 -28.69
CA LYS A 843 -21.80 -4.64 -29.72
C LYS A 843 -20.93 -4.85 -30.96
N ASP A 844 -20.34 -3.77 -31.47
CA ASP A 844 -19.53 -3.79 -32.68
C ASP A 844 -18.32 -4.73 -32.51
N HIS A 845 -17.68 -4.69 -31.34
CA HIS A 845 -16.62 -5.62 -30.98
C HIS A 845 -17.10 -7.08 -31.02
N ALA A 846 -18.21 -7.40 -30.35
CA ALA A 846 -18.74 -8.75 -30.29
C ALA A 846 -19.27 -9.25 -31.65
N ALA A 847 -19.67 -8.34 -32.54
CA ALA A 847 -20.08 -8.63 -33.91
C ALA A 847 -18.91 -8.76 -34.91
N GLY A 848 -17.65 -8.60 -34.46
CA GLY A 848 -16.45 -8.71 -35.30
C GLY A 848 -15.98 -7.39 -35.94
N ASN A 849 -16.65 -6.27 -35.70
CA ASN A 849 -16.25 -4.92 -36.16
C ASN A 849 -15.22 -4.29 -35.20
N VAL A 850 -14.12 -5.01 -34.96
CA VAL A 850 -13.15 -4.73 -33.90
C VAL A 850 -12.50 -3.35 -34.01
N ASP A 851 -12.06 -2.95 -35.20
CA ASP A 851 -11.38 -1.66 -35.41
C ASP A 851 -12.28 -0.45 -35.13
N ALA A 852 -13.56 -0.53 -35.54
CA ALA A 852 -14.54 0.51 -35.29
C ALA A 852 -14.84 0.66 -33.80
N ALA A 853 -15.02 -0.47 -33.11
CA ALA A 853 -15.24 -0.50 -31.67
C ALA A 853 -14.06 0.13 -30.89
N TYR A 854 -12.83 -0.24 -31.23
CA TYR A 854 -11.62 0.28 -30.56
C TYR A 854 -11.36 1.74 -30.87
N THR A 855 -11.66 2.20 -32.08
CA THR A 855 -11.61 3.62 -32.44
C THR A 855 -12.62 4.43 -31.65
N ALA A 856 -13.87 3.95 -31.55
CA ALA A 856 -14.92 4.59 -30.76
C ALA A 856 -14.55 4.66 -29.27
N LEU A 857 -14.00 3.58 -28.71
CA LEU A 857 -13.55 3.55 -27.32
C LEU A 857 -12.40 4.54 -27.08
N SER A 858 -11.42 4.61 -27.99
CA SER A 858 -10.32 5.59 -27.94
C SER A 858 -10.84 7.03 -27.89
N ALA A 859 -11.81 7.36 -28.76
CA ALA A 859 -12.41 8.69 -28.83
C ALA A 859 -13.17 9.09 -27.55
N GLN A 860 -13.80 8.12 -26.88
CA GLN A 860 -14.46 8.34 -25.59
C GLN A 860 -13.46 8.65 -24.46
N ILE A 861 -12.35 7.92 -24.40
CA ILE A 861 -11.31 8.10 -23.37
C ILE A 861 -10.53 9.40 -23.59
N TYR A 862 -10.18 9.70 -24.84
CA TYR A 862 -9.47 10.93 -25.18
C TYR A 862 -10.35 12.17 -24.91
N GLY A 863 -11.67 12.03 -25.06
CA GLY A 863 -12.66 13.09 -24.81
C GLY A 863 -13.18 13.77 -26.09
N ALA A 864 -12.95 13.17 -27.26
CA ALA A 864 -13.54 13.62 -28.52
C ALA A 864 -15.06 13.41 -28.56
N VAL A 865 -15.55 12.39 -27.84
CA VAL A 865 -16.99 12.13 -27.65
C VAL A 865 -17.41 12.61 -26.26
N LYS A 866 -18.46 13.44 -26.20
CA LYS A 866 -18.97 14.01 -24.94
C LYS A 866 -20.25 13.33 -24.49
N ARG A 867 -20.38 13.14 -23.19
CA ARG A 867 -21.63 12.69 -22.55
C ARG A 867 -22.59 13.87 -22.35
N SER A 868 -23.87 13.66 -22.61
CA SER A 868 -24.92 14.69 -22.52
C SER A 868 -25.33 15.05 -21.09
N SER A 869 -25.00 14.22 -20.09
CA SER A 869 -25.29 14.46 -18.66
C SER A 869 -24.01 14.49 -17.80
N PRO A 870 -24.05 15.09 -16.59
CA PRO A 870 -22.87 15.19 -15.71
C PRO A 870 -22.33 13.79 -15.35
N GLY A 871 -21.21 13.42 -15.96
CA GLY A 871 -20.52 12.16 -15.72
C GLY A 871 -20.14 11.99 -14.25
N ALA A 872 -20.13 10.75 -13.77
CA ALA A 872 -19.49 10.41 -12.51
C ALA A 872 -17.97 10.37 -12.77
N GLY A 873 -17.21 11.20 -12.06
CA GLY A 873 -15.80 11.06 -11.65
C GLY A 873 -14.68 10.73 -12.65
N GLY A 874 -14.93 10.46 -13.94
CA GLY A 874 -13.87 10.28 -14.94
C GLY A 874 -13.49 11.59 -15.63
N ILE A 875 -12.25 12.06 -15.43
CA ILE A 875 -11.70 13.21 -16.17
C ILE A 875 -11.18 12.71 -17.52
N THR A 876 -11.54 13.33 -18.65
CA THR A 876 -10.99 12.91 -19.96
C THR A 876 -9.57 13.40 -20.14
N PHE A 877 -8.82 12.79 -21.07
CA PHE A 877 -7.48 13.30 -21.42
C PHE A 877 -7.53 14.75 -21.91
N GLU A 878 -8.54 15.11 -22.73
CA GLU A 878 -8.75 16.48 -23.22
C GLU A 878 -8.90 17.52 -22.09
N HIS A 879 -9.49 17.16 -20.94
CA HIS A 879 -9.55 18.04 -19.79
C HIS A 879 -8.15 18.33 -19.23
N TYR A 880 -7.30 17.31 -19.11
CA TYR A 880 -5.91 17.52 -18.68
C TYR A 880 -5.15 18.38 -19.66
N LYS A 881 -5.26 18.06 -20.96
CA LYS A 881 -4.63 18.79 -22.06
C LYS A 881 -4.99 20.28 -22.08
N THR A 882 -6.26 20.61 -21.86
CA THR A 882 -6.74 21.99 -22.02
C THR A 882 -6.80 22.81 -20.73
N LYS A 883 -6.74 22.17 -19.56
CA LYS A 883 -6.86 22.85 -18.25
C LYS A 883 -5.65 22.62 -17.35
N VAL A 884 -5.31 21.37 -17.10
CA VAL A 884 -4.35 21.00 -16.06
C VAL A 884 -2.90 21.25 -16.51
N TYR A 885 -2.51 20.76 -17.68
CA TYR A 885 -1.13 20.93 -18.17
C TYR A 885 -0.78 22.41 -18.44
N PRO A 886 -1.66 23.24 -19.04
CA PRO A 886 -1.39 24.67 -19.16
C PRO A 886 -1.23 25.38 -17.81
N GLN A 887 -2.01 25.00 -16.79
CA GLN A 887 -1.85 25.57 -15.44
C GLN A 887 -0.52 25.15 -14.82
N LEU A 888 -0.12 23.89 -14.99
CA LEU A 888 1.16 23.37 -14.49
C LEU A 888 2.35 24.05 -15.17
N GLU A 889 2.25 24.30 -16.48
CA GLU A 889 3.23 25.07 -17.25
C GLU A 889 3.39 26.49 -16.71
N GLN A 890 2.28 27.21 -16.47
CA GLN A 890 2.31 28.56 -15.90
C GLN A 890 2.99 28.59 -14.53
N ILE A 891 2.69 27.60 -13.67
CA ILE A 891 3.32 27.49 -12.36
C ILE A 891 4.82 27.24 -12.51
N ALA A 892 5.23 26.27 -13.33
CA ALA A 892 6.65 25.97 -13.59
C ALA A 892 7.40 27.18 -14.14
N ALA A 893 6.84 27.87 -15.14
CA ALA A 893 7.41 29.06 -15.77
C ALA A 893 7.66 30.19 -14.77
N SER A 894 6.78 30.35 -13.79
CA SER A 894 6.91 31.40 -12.75
C SER A 894 8.16 31.24 -11.88
N PHE A 895 8.85 30.11 -11.96
CA PHE A 895 10.06 29.81 -11.19
C PHE A 895 11.32 29.60 -12.05
N ASP A 896 11.27 29.82 -13.37
CA ASP A 896 12.45 29.61 -14.24
C ASP A 896 13.52 30.70 -14.08
N ALA A 897 13.13 31.90 -13.69
CA ALA A 897 14.04 33.04 -13.57
C ALA A 897 15.22 32.72 -12.63
N GLY A 898 16.44 32.82 -13.15
CA GLY A 898 17.67 32.56 -12.40
C GLY A 898 18.09 31.09 -12.30
N ARG A 899 17.36 30.15 -12.93
CA ARG A 899 17.77 28.74 -13.00
C ARG A 899 18.66 28.45 -14.21
N SER A 900 19.61 27.55 -14.04
CA SER A 900 20.45 27.03 -15.15
C SER A 900 19.70 26.07 -16.08
N ARG A 901 18.60 25.49 -15.60
CA ARG A 901 17.64 24.68 -16.37
C ARG A 901 16.22 25.08 -16.00
N LYS A 902 15.30 25.03 -16.97
CA LYS A 902 13.87 25.23 -16.68
C LYS A 902 13.38 24.17 -15.69
N MET A 903 12.41 24.54 -14.85
CA MET A 903 11.73 23.58 -13.96
C MET A 903 11.11 22.47 -14.81
N ALA A 904 11.43 21.21 -14.48
CA ALA A 904 10.88 20.06 -15.15
C ALA A 904 9.44 19.79 -14.70
N VAL A 905 8.65 19.19 -15.58
CA VAL A 905 7.27 18.79 -15.31
C VAL A 905 7.14 17.29 -15.54
N ILE A 906 7.00 16.54 -14.45
CA ILE A 906 6.84 15.09 -14.49
C ILE A 906 5.40 14.74 -14.18
N HIS A 907 4.81 13.84 -14.95
CA HIS A 907 3.59 13.18 -14.49
C HIS A 907 3.92 12.16 -13.40
N TYR A 908 3.54 12.50 -12.17
CA TYR A 908 3.89 11.75 -10.98
C TYR A 908 3.45 10.29 -11.01
N GLU A 909 2.22 10.04 -11.46
CA GLU A 909 1.53 8.75 -11.54
C GLU A 909 0.28 8.95 -12.41
N GLY A 910 -0.30 7.86 -12.91
CA GLY A 910 -1.60 7.88 -13.58
C GLY A 910 -1.49 7.54 -15.06
N GLY A 911 -2.58 7.74 -15.79
CA GLY A 911 -2.76 7.19 -17.11
C GLY A 911 -4.24 6.95 -17.39
N PRO A 912 -4.56 6.17 -18.42
CA PRO A 912 -5.94 5.76 -18.64
C PRO A 912 -6.42 4.84 -17.50
N GLN A 913 -7.33 5.35 -16.69
CA GLN A 913 -8.07 4.63 -15.66
C GLN A 913 -9.49 4.38 -16.17
N PHE A 914 -9.67 3.31 -16.95
CA PHE A 914 -10.97 2.93 -17.50
C PHE A 914 -11.20 1.42 -17.36
N GLY A 915 -12.41 1.04 -16.96
CA GLY A 915 -12.77 -0.34 -16.66
C GLY A 915 -14.09 -0.42 -15.90
N VAL A 916 -14.54 -1.65 -15.62
CA VAL A 916 -15.77 -1.91 -14.85
C VAL A 916 -15.51 -2.62 -13.52
N GLY A 917 -14.34 -3.23 -13.34
CA GLY A 917 -13.93 -3.87 -12.08
C GLY A 917 -13.07 -3.00 -11.18
N ASN A 918 -13.20 -3.21 -9.86
CA ASN A 918 -12.44 -2.52 -8.80
C ASN A 918 -10.96 -2.98 -8.72
N ILE A 919 -10.57 -3.95 -9.53
CA ILE A 919 -9.25 -4.60 -9.48
C ILE A 919 -8.42 -4.18 -10.69
N ASN A 920 -7.28 -3.55 -10.41
CA ASN A 920 -6.10 -3.47 -11.26
C ASN A 920 -6.34 -3.18 -12.75
N ASN A 921 -6.35 -1.90 -13.12
CA ASN A 921 -6.00 -1.36 -14.45
C ASN A 921 -7.19 -1.32 -15.40
N GLY A 922 -8.38 -1.70 -14.95
CA GLY A 922 -9.40 -2.21 -15.85
C GLY A 922 -9.00 -3.57 -16.44
N THR A 923 -8.20 -4.38 -15.72
CA THR A 923 -8.06 -5.81 -16.02
C THR A 923 -9.35 -6.44 -15.54
N ASN A 924 -10.36 -6.38 -16.41
CA ASN A 924 -11.63 -6.94 -16.06
C ASN A 924 -11.45 -8.46 -15.93
N ASP A 925 -11.92 -9.03 -14.84
CA ASP A 925 -11.99 -10.45 -14.62
C ASP A 925 -13.42 -10.92 -14.98
N PRO A 926 -13.59 -11.71 -16.05
CA PRO A 926 -14.92 -12.20 -16.44
C PRO A 926 -15.65 -12.94 -15.31
N VAL A 927 -14.92 -13.53 -14.35
CA VAL A 927 -15.52 -14.25 -13.22
C VAL A 927 -16.18 -13.30 -12.23
N THR A 928 -15.60 -12.12 -12.00
CA THR A 928 -16.07 -11.18 -10.96
C THR A 928 -16.82 -9.99 -11.53
N ASP A 929 -16.42 -9.47 -12.69
CA ASP A 929 -16.94 -8.22 -13.24
C ASP A 929 -18.22 -8.41 -14.06
N VAL A 930 -18.37 -9.52 -14.78
CA VAL A 930 -19.61 -9.81 -15.53
C VAL A 930 -20.81 -9.89 -14.60
N PRO A 931 -20.78 -10.64 -13.46
CA PRO A 931 -21.88 -10.65 -12.51
C PRO A 931 -22.18 -9.26 -11.91
N GLY A 932 -21.14 -8.51 -11.53
CA GLY A 932 -21.30 -7.17 -10.95
C GLY A 932 -21.95 -6.18 -11.92
N LEU A 933 -21.50 -6.17 -13.18
CA LEU A 933 -22.03 -5.31 -14.22
C LEU A 933 -23.46 -5.72 -14.63
N THR A 934 -23.73 -7.02 -14.68
CA THR A 934 -25.08 -7.55 -14.94
C THR A 934 -26.07 -7.05 -13.88
N ALA A 935 -25.70 -7.13 -12.60
CA ALA A 935 -26.52 -6.61 -11.50
C ALA A 935 -26.72 -5.10 -11.64
N ARG A 936 -25.69 -4.36 -12.06
CA ARG A 936 -25.78 -2.91 -12.27
C ARG A 936 -26.75 -2.53 -13.40
N ILE A 937 -26.63 -3.15 -14.57
CA ILE A 937 -27.53 -2.89 -15.72
C ILE A 937 -28.99 -3.16 -15.32
N LYS A 938 -29.25 -4.27 -14.62
CA LYS A 938 -30.60 -4.60 -14.11
C LYS A 938 -31.10 -3.56 -13.09
N SER A 939 -30.24 -3.12 -12.17
CA SER A 939 -30.62 -2.11 -11.17
C SER A 939 -31.00 -0.76 -11.76
N LEU A 940 -30.48 -0.43 -12.95
CA LEU A 940 -30.82 0.80 -13.69
C LEU A 940 -32.06 0.65 -14.57
N GLY A 941 -32.66 -0.54 -14.66
CA GLY A 941 -33.86 -0.79 -15.47
C GLY A 941 -33.64 -0.59 -16.97
N TRP A 942 -32.43 -0.84 -17.46
CA TRP A 942 -32.11 -0.65 -18.88
C TRP A 942 -32.74 -1.72 -19.76
N ASN A 943 -33.30 -1.28 -20.89
CA ASN A 943 -33.51 -2.15 -22.04
C ASN A 943 -32.27 -2.08 -22.94
N VAL A 944 -31.58 -3.21 -23.10
CA VAL A 944 -30.33 -3.32 -23.87
C VAL A 944 -30.47 -4.07 -25.18
N SER A 945 -31.70 -4.40 -25.61
CA SER A 945 -31.97 -5.18 -26.83
C SER A 945 -31.37 -4.59 -28.10
N ALA A 946 -31.27 -3.27 -28.20
CA ALA A 946 -30.61 -2.61 -29.33
C ALA A 946 -29.09 -2.85 -29.40
N TYR A 947 -28.47 -3.19 -28.26
CA TYR A 947 -27.02 -3.22 -28.06
C TYR A 947 -26.45 -4.62 -27.82
N THR A 948 -27.29 -5.65 -27.66
CA THR A 948 -26.85 -7.05 -27.65
C THR A 948 -26.70 -7.57 -29.07
N VAL A 949 -25.80 -8.53 -29.28
CA VAL A 949 -25.65 -9.21 -30.57
C VAL A 949 -26.88 -10.09 -30.85
N SER A 950 -27.46 -10.70 -29.82
CA SER A 950 -28.68 -11.51 -29.95
C SER A 950 -29.95 -10.70 -30.23
N GLY A 951 -29.90 -9.37 -30.07
CA GLY A 951 -31.07 -8.49 -30.16
C GLY A 951 -32.06 -8.64 -29.00
N ARG A 952 -31.71 -9.40 -27.95
CA ARG A 952 -32.53 -9.62 -26.77
C ARG A 952 -32.16 -8.66 -25.65
N ASP A 953 -33.12 -8.36 -24.79
CA ASP A 953 -32.88 -7.60 -23.57
C ASP A 953 -32.15 -8.47 -22.50
N ASP A 954 -30.88 -8.77 -22.74
CA ASP A 954 -30.03 -9.63 -21.90
C ASP A 954 -28.86 -8.83 -21.29
N ALA A 955 -29.02 -8.47 -20.02
CA ALA A 955 -27.99 -7.75 -19.26
C ALA A 955 -26.68 -8.54 -19.08
N THR A 956 -26.73 -9.88 -19.09
CA THR A 956 -25.54 -10.73 -18.91
C THR A 956 -24.71 -10.77 -20.18
N GLU A 957 -25.39 -10.87 -21.33
CA GLU A 957 -24.76 -10.75 -22.65
C GLU A 957 -24.09 -9.38 -22.80
N MET A 958 -24.83 -8.30 -22.52
CA MET A 958 -24.28 -6.94 -22.61
C MET A 958 -23.07 -6.73 -21.69
N ALA A 959 -23.14 -7.23 -20.43
CA ALA A 959 -22.02 -7.16 -19.50
C ALA A 959 -20.79 -7.91 -20.02
N SER A 960 -21.00 -9.11 -20.60
CA SER A 960 -19.92 -9.92 -21.18
C SER A 960 -19.27 -9.23 -22.38
N GLN A 961 -20.06 -8.63 -23.27
CA GLN A 961 -19.57 -7.87 -24.43
C GLN A 961 -18.68 -6.69 -24.01
N ILE A 962 -19.08 -5.94 -22.97
CA ILE A 962 -18.30 -4.81 -22.44
C ILE A 962 -16.97 -5.29 -21.84
N VAL A 963 -17.03 -6.33 -21.00
CA VAL A 963 -15.86 -6.87 -20.30
C VAL A 963 -14.82 -7.40 -21.29
N ASP A 964 -15.24 -8.17 -22.29
CA ASP A 964 -14.35 -8.75 -23.31
C ASP A 964 -13.75 -7.68 -24.24
N MET A 965 -14.55 -6.68 -24.67
CA MET A 965 -14.04 -5.56 -25.47
C MET A 965 -12.91 -4.82 -24.76
N ILE A 966 -13.11 -4.44 -23.49
CA ILE A 966 -12.10 -3.70 -22.71
C ILE A 966 -10.84 -4.55 -22.51
N TYR A 967 -11.00 -5.84 -22.23
CA TYR A 967 -9.87 -6.76 -22.06
C TYR A 967 -9.00 -6.84 -23.32
N ARG A 968 -9.63 -7.04 -24.49
CA ARG A 968 -8.92 -7.18 -25.77
C ARG A 968 -8.38 -5.86 -26.32
N TYR A 969 -9.08 -4.75 -26.11
CA TYR A 969 -8.66 -3.42 -26.57
C TYR A 969 -7.25 -3.05 -26.08
N LYS A 970 -6.86 -3.45 -24.87
CA LYS A 970 -5.52 -3.14 -24.31
C LYS A 970 -4.35 -3.76 -25.09
N PHE A 971 -4.62 -4.83 -25.84
CA PHE A 971 -3.63 -5.47 -26.69
C PHE A 971 -3.66 -4.94 -28.14
N SER A 972 -4.48 -3.91 -28.41
CA SER A 972 -4.71 -3.40 -29.77
C SER A 972 -3.74 -2.28 -30.18
N PRO A 973 -3.49 -2.11 -31.50
CA PRO A 973 -2.77 -0.94 -32.03
C PRO A 973 -3.42 0.40 -31.69
N GLN A 974 -4.75 0.47 -31.55
CA GLN A 974 -5.49 1.69 -31.23
C GLN A 974 -5.20 2.16 -29.80
N TYR A 975 -5.14 1.24 -28.84
CA TYR A 975 -4.72 1.56 -27.47
C TYR A 975 -3.28 2.10 -27.46
N LYS A 976 -2.36 1.45 -28.19
CA LYS A 976 -0.99 1.94 -28.37
C LYS A 976 -0.96 3.37 -28.94
N ALA A 977 -1.78 3.67 -29.95
CA ALA A 977 -1.86 5.00 -30.56
C ALA A 977 -2.42 6.06 -29.59
N LEU A 978 -3.50 5.75 -28.87
CA LEU A 978 -4.08 6.63 -27.85
C LEU A 978 -3.03 7.04 -26.80
N TYR A 979 -2.22 6.08 -26.36
CA TYR A 979 -1.14 6.33 -25.40
C TYR A 979 -0.02 7.21 -25.94
N LYS A 980 0.49 6.88 -27.15
CA LYS A 980 1.54 7.68 -27.78
C LYS A 980 1.08 9.12 -27.96
N GLN A 981 -0.17 9.33 -28.40
CA GLN A 981 -0.76 10.64 -28.53
C GLN A 981 -0.83 11.38 -27.19
N GLY A 982 -1.31 10.71 -26.13
CA GLY A 982 -1.37 11.30 -24.80
C GLY A 982 -0.01 11.77 -24.30
N PHE A 983 1.06 11.00 -24.51
CA PHE A 983 2.42 11.45 -24.15
C PHE A 983 2.90 12.63 -25.00
N ALA A 984 2.69 12.58 -26.32
CA ALA A 984 3.08 13.67 -27.21
C ALA A 984 2.42 15.00 -26.82
N ASP A 985 1.14 14.96 -26.42
CA ASP A 985 0.40 16.13 -25.95
C ASP A 985 0.96 16.71 -24.65
N VAL A 986 1.50 15.88 -23.76
CA VAL A 986 2.14 16.32 -22.51
C VAL A 986 3.44 17.06 -22.81
N VAL A 987 4.28 16.47 -23.66
CA VAL A 987 5.52 17.10 -24.10
C VAL A 987 5.22 18.43 -24.80
N ALA A 988 4.20 18.45 -25.67
CA ALA A 988 3.77 19.65 -26.37
C ALA A 988 3.24 20.75 -25.43
N ALA A 989 2.61 20.38 -24.31
CA ALA A 989 2.13 21.33 -23.31
C ALA A 989 3.25 22.03 -22.52
N HIS A 990 4.47 21.48 -22.54
CA HIS A 990 5.62 21.94 -21.75
C HIS A 990 6.86 22.27 -22.63
N PRO A 991 6.75 23.21 -23.58
CA PRO A 991 7.77 23.42 -24.60
C PRO A 991 9.12 23.87 -24.02
N GLY A 992 10.17 23.14 -24.41
CA GLY A 992 11.56 23.42 -24.03
C GLY A 992 11.86 23.13 -22.55
N ARG A 993 11.05 22.30 -21.89
CA ARG A 993 11.30 21.75 -20.55
C ARG A 993 11.56 20.25 -20.63
N GLU A 994 12.20 19.71 -19.60
CA GLU A 994 12.14 18.27 -19.35
C GLU A 994 10.68 17.92 -18.96
N ALA A 995 10.03 17.14 -19.80
CA ALA A 995 8.67 16.65 -19.59
C ALA A 995 8.62 15.14 -19.76
N ALA A 996 8.02 14.45 -18.80
CA ALA A 996 7.89 13.00 -18.80
C ALA A 996 6.42 12.61 -18.65
N GLY A 997 6.03 11.58 -19.41
CA GLY A 997 4.72 10.95 -19.30
C GLY A 997 4.55 10.27 -17.96
N ALA A 998 3.32 9.84 -17.66
CA ALA A 998 3.02 9.32 -16.33
C ALA A 998 3.91 8.16 -15.93
N GLN A 999 4.21 8.11 -14.64
CA GLN A 999 4.82 6.94 -14.05
C GLN A 999 3.89 5.76 -14.24
N TYR A 1000 4.41 4.75 -14.92
CA TYR A 1000 3.69 3.50 -15.15
C TYR A 1000 4.36 2.40 -14.34
N GLY A 1001 3.57 1.70 -13.54
CA GLY A 1001 4.05 0.57 -12.75
C GLY A 1001 4.37 -0.63 -13.63
N TYR A 1002 5.37 -1.42 -13.22
CA TYR A 1002 5.60 -2.77 -13.74
C TYR A 1002 4.85 -3.79 -12.87
N GLU A 1003 3.55 -3.62 -12.67
CA GLU A 1003 2.79 -4.42 -11.72
C GLU A 1003 1.37 -4.70 -12.22
N ARG A 1004 0.78 -5.79 -11.70
CA ARG A 1004 -0.63 -6.13 -11.89
C ARG A 1004 -1.47 -5.19 -11.01
N SER A 1005 -1.40 -3.88 -11.26
CA SER A 1005 -2.06 -2.81 -10.49
C SER A 1005 -2.83 -1.86 -11.40
N GLN A 1006 -3.60 -0.91 -10.82
CA GLN A 1006 -4.39 0.07 -11.56
C GLN A 1006 -3.62 1.01 -12.50
N TRP A 1007 -2.30 0.97 -12.42
CA TRP A 1007 -1.40 1.92 -13.05
C TRP A 1007 -0.40 1.23 -14.00
N GLY A 1008 -0.51 -0.08 -14.15
CA GLY A 1008 0.45 -0.87 -14.91
C GLY A 1008 0.29 -0.71 -16.42
N LEU A 1009 1.39 -0.58 -17.18
CA LEU A 1009 1.31 -0.64 -18.64
C LEU A 1009 0.95 -2.04 -19.17
N PHE A 1010 1.08 -3.05 -18.32
CA PHE A 1010 0.98 -4.46 -18.66
C PHE A 1010 -0.26 -5.11 -18.03
N PRO A 1011 -1.01 -5.93 -18.79
CA PRO A 1011 -2.21 -6.62 -18.29
C PRO A 1011 -1.89 -7.81 -17.35
N ARG A 1012 -0.61 -8.15 -17.13
CA ARG A 1012 -0.15 -9.25 -16.25
C ARG A 1012 1.11 -8.84 -15.47
N GLY A 1013 1.46 -9.63 -14.45
CA GLY A 1013 2.65 -9.42 -13.63
C GLY A 1013 3.97 -9.85 -14.30
N TYR A 1014 5.08 -9.66 -13.58
CA TYR A 1014 6.44 -10.02 -13.98
C TYR A 1014 6.59 -11.49 -14.46
N GLY A 1015 7.06 -11.72 -15.70
CA GLY A 1015 7.27 -13.05 -16.30
C GLY A 1015 7.85 -13.00 -17.73
N ALA A 1016 8.36 -14.12 -18.28
CA ALA A 1016 9.15 -14.14 -19.53
C ALA A 1016 8.34 -14.09 -20.84
N GLU A 1017 7.11 -14.61 -20.87
CA GLU A 1017 6.38 -14.88 -22.12
C GLU A 1017 5.46 -13.72 -22.59
N HIS A 1018 5.28 -12.67 -21.79
CA HIS A 1018 4.24 -11.65 -22.03
C HIS A 1018 4.77 -10.29 -22.52
N TYR A 1019 6.08 -10.05 -22.38
CA TYR A 1019 6.72 -8.79 -22.78
C TYR A 1019 7.36 -8.88 -24.17
N SER A 1020 7.65 -10.09 -24.65
CA SER A 1020 8.16 -10.30 -26.01
C SER A 1020 7.13 -9.98 -27.10
N SER A 1021 5.83 -10.07 -26.79
CA SER A 1021 4.73 -9.75 -27.71
C SER A 1021 4.12 -8.36 -27.52
N TYR A 1022 4.40 -7.68 -26.39
CA TYR A 1022 3.85 -6.36 -26.06
C TYR A 1022 4.95 -5.41 -25.60
N ASP A 1023 5.49 -4.64 -26.54
CA ASP A 1023 6.57 -3.68 -26.33
C ASP A 1023 6.07 -2.23 -26.40
N ALA A 1024 5.20 -1.83 -25.47
CA ALA A 1024 4.66 -0.47 -25.44
C ALA A 1024 5.74 0.59 -25.11
N ILE A 1025 6.79 0.21 -24.38
CA ILE A 1025 7.77 1.13 -23.78
C ILE A 1025 9.04 1.30 -24.65
N HIS A 1026 9.60 0.25 -25.26
CA HIS A 1026 10.74 0.48 -26.16
C HIS A 1026 10.29 1.17 -27.47
N GLU A 1027 9.04 0.97 -27.88
CA GLU A 1027 8.35 1.78 -28.90
C GLU A 1027 8.11 3.25 -28.52
N PHE A 1028 8.05 3.56 -27.22
CA PHE A 1028 7.91 4.93 -26.69
C PHE A 1028 9.22 5.70 -26.78
N ASN A 1029 10.35 5.07 -26.41
CA ASN A 1029 11.67 5.73 -26.47
C ASN A 1029 12.12 5.99 -27.92
N ARG A 1030 11.59 5.25 -28.90
CA ARG A 1030 11.87 5.42 -30.33
C ARG A 1030 10.90 6.36 -31.06
N GLY A 1031 9.80 6.76 -30.43
CA GLY A 1031 8.62 7.33 -31.11
C GLY A 1031 8.29 8.77 -30.74
N GLY A 1032 9.28 9.61 -30.46
CA GLY A 1032 9.14 11.05 -30.26
C GLY A 1032 9.89 11.84 -31.32
#